data_AF-A0A953G1G0-F1
#
_entry.id   AF-A0A953G1G0-F1
#
_cell.length_a   1.000
_cell.length_b   1.000
_cell.length_c   1.000
_cell.angle_alpha   90.00
_cell.angle_beta   90.00
_cell.angle_gamma   90.00
#
_symmetry.space_group_name_H-M   'P 1'
#
loop_
_entity.id
_entity.type
_entity.pdbx_description
1 polymer ?
#
loop_
_entity_poly.entity_id
_entity_poly.type
_entity_poly.pdbx_seq_one_letter_code
_entity_poly.pdbx_strand_id
1 'polypeptide(L)'
;MFGFKARLRQHHGTSREALPNREFLTRIVDQELKQLRVKGLEGFDVRLDHRRRRLTVSLVTTQFVPEFKLKQIYSKLERALEPLTIRVRFERTDEASVRPGSEEFKLGSRLDRRMLQRDALKSLPVGIEVLRTELYRLPLGRGAVNFVLFKLYVPPEQEQHLREWQSAFERRHGMRVYVQRAEARESLSDLLRSAAGSDKLLTTDELPLIDHYMQGMGRPPPVDNELAKAAQIPKGLKDRTADSFVTIDPKSTRDMEDAICAEELGHNRIKLSVAFTDVTWFLDPGSALDLYAQRQGATIYGSRRALPTLGSQLAYGPASFAENEPRVAWIADLGIDAVGKAVLIGAPYRAVIRSKARLTPERFGSEVVGDAELRRSQELMVEAARRLKAERTQRPRMLQLQGEGEGYDVVGEAMLAAKQAIAGFMAARPEFPVIFRVHAAPEPDVQAGFIRRLGEFGVPTTRSSFDDPRKLTALLDTLQQLVLEEPAGSQRASSLSGLLSEIIESFFTRSRFDTQNLGHIGLGVPAYLELKARDGSGITNQFQLRAAVEPKFQGLSPAEVQKRSDQRNQAGQEQDWLSYKFSFLEMLQERMGWSGREFQGRVHQLRSGEILAEVPGFTKWGAIQPASRRLIDGQFVSLRLCGFDAERMRFSFEVA
;
A
#
# COMPACT_ATOMS: atom_id res chain seq x y z
N MET A 1 43.39 -22.73 3.02
CA MET A 1 42.50 -22.95 4.19
C MET A 1 42.48 -24.38 4.73
N PHE A 2 42.80 -25.43 3.94
CA PHE A 2 42.75 -26.82 4.43
C PHE A 2 43.94 -27.27 5.32
N GLY A 3 45.07 -26.55 5.34
CA GLY A 3 46.22 -26.87 6.19
C GLY A 3 46.17 -26.34 7.64
N PHE A 4 45.22 -25.45 7.98
CA PHE A 4 45.21 -24.74 9.27
C PHE A 4 44.44 -25.49 10.36
N LYS A 5 43.39 -26.25 9.99
CA LYS A 5 42.62 -27.09 10.94
C LYS A 5 43.40 -28.30 11.47
N ALA A 6 44.48 -28.70 10.79
CA ALA A 6 45.28 -29.87 11.18
C ALA A 6 46.25 -29.58 12.35
N ARG A 7 46.82 -28.37 12.42
CA ARG A 7 47.79 -28.01 13.49
C ARG A 7 47.16 -27.74 14.85
N LEU A 8 45.89 -27.31 14.89
CA LEU A 8 45.14 -27.19 16.15
C LEU A 8 44.57 -28.53 16.65
N ARG A 9 44.43 -29.53 15.76
CA ARG A 9 43.95 -30.87 16.14
C ARG A 9 45.06 -31.83 16.58
N GLN A 10 46.31 -31.60 16.15
CA GLN A 10 47.44 -32.46 16.53
C GLN A 10 47.94 -32.26 17.97
N HIS A 11 47.45 -31.25 18.69
CA HIS A 11 47.76 -31.09 20.12
C HIS A 11 46.69 -31.64 21.07
N HIS A 12 45.51 -32.04 20.59
CA HIS A 12 44.40 -32.48 21.46
C HIS A 12 44.32 -34.00 21.60
N GLY A 13 45.46 -34.59 21.98
CA GLY A 13 45.58 -35.96 22.44
C GLY A 13 45.83 -35.97 23.94
N THR A 14 44.80 -36.33 24.71
CA THR A 14 44.88 -36.83 26.10
C THR A 14 45.69 -35.98 27.09
N SER A 15 45.11 -34.89 27.62
CA SER A 15 45.19 -34.49 29.05
C SER A 15 44.32 -33.24 29.28
N ARG A 16 44.11 -32.80 30.53
CA ARG A 16 43.48 -31.50 30.85
C ARG A 16 44.33 -30.35 30.25
N GLU A 17 44.06 -29.94 29.03
CA GLU A 17 44.97 -29.03 28.32
C GLU A 17 44.79 -27.54 28.66
N ALA A 18 45.93 -26.90 28.91
CA ALA A 18 46.11 -25.50 29.24
C ALA A 18 45.68 -24.60 28.07
N LEU A 19 45.07 -23.45 28.40
CA LEU A 19 44.74 -22.44 27.40
C LEU A 19 46.03 -21.89 26.74
N PRO A 20 45.99 -21.54 25.44
CA PRO A 20 47.14 -20.93 24.76
C PRO A 20 47.62 -19.68 25.49
N ASN A 21 48.93 -19.44 25.51
CA ASN A 21 49.48 -18.26 26.16
C ASN A 21 49.03 -16.97 25.46
N ARG A 22 49.07 -15.84 26.19
CA ARG A 22 48.59 -14.54 25.70
C ARG A 22 49.26 -14.13 24.40
N GLU A 23 50.57 -14.34 24.25
CA GLU A 23 51.32 -13.97 23.04
C GLU A 23 50.81 -14.68 21.78
N PHE A 24 50.50 -15.98 21.88
CA PHE A 24 49.95 -16.74 20.76
C PHE A 24 48.57 -16.22 20.35
N LEU A 25 47.71 -15.92 21.33
CA LEU A 25 46.37 -15.37 21.07
C LEU A 25 46.44 -13.96 20.48
N THR A 26 47.35 -13.12 20.97
CA THR A 26 47.59 -11.77 20.42
C THR A 26 47.98 -11.82 18.94
N ARG A 27 48.83 -12.76 18.53
CA ARG A 27 49.21 -12.93 17.11
C ARG A 27 48.03 -13.33 16.22
N ILE A 28 47.13 -14.20 16.71
CA ILE A 28 45.93 -14.59 15.95
C ILE A 28 44.98 -13.40 15.81
N VAL A 29 44.75 -12.65 16.90
CA VAL A 29 43.92 -11.45 16.87
C VAL A 29 44.48 -10.42 15.88
N ASP A 30 45.78 -10.16 15.91
CA ASP A 30 46.45 -9.25 14.96
C ASP A 30 46.22 -9.67 13.51
N GLN A 31 46.45 -10.95 13.20
CA GLN A 31 46.29 -11.49 11.85
C GLN A 31 44.85 -11.34 11.35
N GLU A 32 43.86 -11.62 12.19
CA GLU A 32 42.45 -11.53 11.80
C GLU A 32 41.97 -10.09 11.62
N LEU A 33 42.42 -9.17 12.49
CA LEU A 33 42.12 -7.73 12.37
C LEU A 33 42.73 -7.13 11.11
N LYS A 34 43.98 -7.50 10.76
CA LYS A 34 44.63 -7.08 9.51
C LYS A 34 43.87 -7.52 8.26
N GLN A 35 43.37 -8.75 8.25
CA GLN A 35 42.55 -9.24 7.14
C GLN A 35 41.21 -8.51 7.01
N LEU A 36 40.66 -8.01 8.10
CA LEU A 36 39.37 -7.31 8.11
C LEU A 36 39.46 -5.85 7.67
N ARG A 37 40.67 -5.28 7.56
CA ARG A 37 40.94 -3.88 7.17
C ARG A 37 40.06 -2.89 7.94
N VAL A 38 40.11 -2.97 9.28
CA VAL A 38 39.35 -2.05 10.15
C VAL A 38 39.94 -0.64 9.99
N LYS A 39 39.16 0.29 9.42
CA LYS A 39 39.60 1.68 9.22
C LYS A 39 39.77 2.39 10.57
N GLY A 40 40.86 3.15 10.72
CA GLY A 40 41.15 3.92 11.92
C GLY A 40 41.60 3.11 13.14
N LEU A 41 41.91 1.82 13.00
CA LEU A 41 42.44 1.00 14.11
C LEU A 41 43.89 1.40 14.41
N GLU A 42 44.14 1.97 15.59
CA GLU A 42 45.48 2.38 16.04
C GLU A 42 46.19 1.29 16.84
N GLY A 43 45.43 0.46 17.56
CA GLY A 43 46.00 -0.60 18.38
C GLY A 43 44.93 -1.49 19.00
N PHE A 44 45.38 -2.55 19.67
CA PHE A 44 44.50 -3.43 20.43
C PHE A 44 45.23 -4.06 21.63
N ASP A 45 44.47 -4.39 22.68
CA ASP A 45 44.93 -5.18 23.83
C ASP A 45 44.12 -6.48 23.93
N VAL A 46 44.75 -7.54 24.42
CA VAL A 46 44.16 -8.86 24.61
C VAL A 46 44.35 -9.31 26.05
N ARG A 47 43.26 -9.65 26.75
CA ARG A 47 43.27 -10.17 28.12
C ARG A 47 42.56 -11.51 28.20
N LEU A 48 43.26 -12.53 28.70
CA LEU A 48 42.71 -13.88 28.87
C LEU A 48 42.34 -14.14 30.33
N ASP A 49 41.07 -14.47 30.57
CA ASP A 49 40.60 -15.04 31.84
C ASP A 49 40.63 -16.57 31.73
N HIS A 50 41.63 -17.17 32.38
CA HIS A 50 41.84 -18.61 32.34
C HIS A 50 40.72 -19.41 33.02
N ARG A 51 40.07 -18.84 34.05
CA ARG A 51 39.00 -19.52 34.80
C ARG A 51 37.71 -19.57 34.02
N ARG A 52 37.37 -18.48 33.33
CA ARG A 52 36.13 -18.36 32.53
C ARG A 52 36.32 -18.75 31.06
N ARG A 53 37.54 -19.18 30.66
CA ARG A 53 37.93 -19.43 29.27
C ARG A 53 37.50 -18.30 28.34
N ARG A 54 37.72 -17.05 28.78
CA ARG A 54 37.22 -15.84 28.10
C ARG A 54 38.37 -14.96 27.66
N LEU A 55 38.41 -14.61 26.39
CA LEU A 55 39.35 -13.63 25.83
C LEU A 55 38.64 -12.30 25.63
N THR A 56 39.16 -11.24 26.23
CA THR A 56 38.69 -9.87 25.97
C THR A 56 39.68 -9.18 25.05
N VAL A 57 39.21 -8.68 23.91
CA VAL A 57 39.97 -7.93 22.93
C VAL A 57 39.47 -6.48 22.96
N SER A 58 40.29 -5.54 23.40
CA SER A 58 39.99 -4.11 23.38
C SER A 58 40.62 -3.49 22.14
N LEU A 59 39.83 -2.85 21.28
CA LEU A 59 40.27 -2.19 20.05
C LEU A 59 40.28 -0.68 20.26
N VAL A 60 41.36 -0.01 19.86
CA VAL A 60 41.50 1.45 19.92
C VAL A 60 41.37 2.01 18.51
N THR A 61 40.38 2.88 18.28
CA THR A 61 40.08 3.40 16.95
C THR A 61 39.90 4.92 16.93
N THR A 62 40.45 5.59 15.94
CA THR A 62 40.23 7.03 15.66
C THR A 62 38.89 7.30 14.97
N GLN A 63 38.30 6.29 14.34
CA GLN A 63 37.06 6.44 13.56
C GLN A 63 35.93 5.58 14.12
N PHE A 64 34.69 6.03 13.91
CA PHE A 64 33.51 5.22 14.21
C PHE A 64 33.51 3.92 13.38
N VAL A 65 33.31 2.78 14.04
CA VAL A 65 33.20 1.46 13.40
C VAL A 65 31.73 1.05 13.30
N PRO A 66 31.13 0.95 12.09
CA PRO A 66 29.72 0.61 11.93
C PRO A 66 29.36 -0.78 12.49
N GLU A 67 28.14 -0.94 12.99
CA GLU A 67 27.66 -2.16 13.67
C GLU A 67 27.85 -3.45 12.85
N PHE A 68 27.64 -3.40 11.53
CA PHE A 68 27.87 -4.57 10.66
C PHE A 68 29.34 -5.01 10.65
N LYS A 69 30.28 -4.07 10.79
CA LYS A 69 31.72 -4.33 10.82
C LYS A 69 32.13 -4.88 12.18
N LEU A 70 31.50 -4.43 13.26
CA LEU A 70 31.63 -5.01 14.60
C LEU A 70 31.23 -6.49 14.62
N LYS A 71 30.09 -6.81 14.00
CA LYS A 71 29.61 -8.20 13.85
C LYS A 71 30.58 -9.08 13.05
N GLN A 72 31.21 -8.52 12.01
CA GLN A 72 32.25 -9.22 11.25
C GLN A 72 33.51 -9.51 12.08
N ILE A 73 34.00 -8.52 12.83
CA ILE A 73 35.16 -8.68 13.72
C ILE A 73 34.89 -9.77 14.76
N TYR A 74 33.75 -9.68 15.45
CA TYR A 74 33.36 -10.67 16.45
C TYR A 74 33.28 -12.08 15.85
N SER A 75 32.53 -12.26 14.75
CA SER A 75 32.33 -13.59 14.14
C SER A 75 33.62 -14.24 13.65
N LYS A 76 34.60 -13.43 13.25
CA LYS A 76 35.88 -13.93 12.74
C LYS A 76 36.81 -14.34 13.88
N LEU A 77 36.90 -13.53 14.92
CA LEU A 77 37.67 -13.86 16.12
C LEU A 77 37.09 -15.08 16.85
N GLU A 78 35.76 -15.17 16.96
CA GLU A 78 35.08 -16.32 17.55
C GLU A 78 35.40 -17.62 16.79
N ARG A 79 35.37 -17.60 15.45
CA ARG A 79 35.74 -18.76 14.63
C ARG A 79 37.21 -19.13 14.71
N ALA A 80 38.10 -18.15 14.81
CA ALA A 80 39.54 -18.39 14.86
C ALA A 80 40.01 -18.91 16.22
N LEU A 81 39.27 -18.61 17.29
CA LEU A 81 39.70 -18.81 18.69
C LEU A 81 38.77 -19.73 19.49
N GLU A 82 37.84 -20.43 18.82
CA GLU A 82 37.03 -21.48 19.45
C GLU A 82 37.94 -22.54 20.10
N PRO A 83 37.73 -22.93 21.38
CA PRO A 83 36.50 -22.78 22.17
C PRO A 83 36.48 -21.59 23.17
N LEU A 84 37.29 -20.54 23.01
CA LEU A 84 37.27 -19.39 23.92
C LEU A 84 35.99 -18.54 23.73
N THR A 85 35.40 -18.09 24.84
CA THR A 85 34.38 -17.03 24.78
C THR A 85 35.07 -15.71 24.46
N ILE A 86 34.72 -15.09 23.34
CA ILE A 86 35.33 -13.81 22.94
C ILE A 86 34.48 -12.65 23.43
N ARG A 87 35.12 -11.58 23.90
CA ARG A 87 34.49 -10.31 24.20
C ARG A 87 35.28 -9.22 23.49
N VAL A 88 34.63 -8.38 22.70
CA VAL A 88 35.29 -7.26 22.03
C VAL A 88 34.84 -5.96 22.70
N ARG A 89 35.78 -5.05 22.96
CA ARG A 89 35.55 -3.70 23.48
C ARG A 89 36.15 -2.68 22.51
N PHE A 90 35.60 -1.47 22.50
CA PHE A 90 36.08 -0.39 21.65
C PHE A 90 36.35 0.85 22.51
N GLU A 91 37.48 1.49 22.26
CA GLU A 91 37.87 2.77 22.85
C GLU A 91 38.16 3.75 21.72
N ARG A 92 37.54 4.94 21.78
CA ARG A 92 37.73 6.00 20.77
C ARG A 92 38.64 7.07 21.33
N THR A 93 39.65 7.46 20.57
CA THR A 93 40.69 8.42 21.00
C THR A 93 40.23 9.89 20.96
N ASP A 94 39.15 10.20 20.24
CA ASP A 94 38.87 11.57 19.79
C ASP A 94 37.75 12.29 20.58
N GLU A 95 37.32 11.77 21.73
CA GLU A 95 36.33 12.44 22.59
C GLU A 95 36.84 12.62 24.02
N ALA A 96 37.38 13.81 24.30
CA ALA A 96 37.32 14.37 25.64
C ALA A 96 35.83 14.55 26.00
N SER A 97 35.43 14.05 27.17
CA SER A 97 34.10 14.14 27.79
C SER A 97 32.96 13.24 27.27
N VAL A 98 33.20 11.94 27.09
CA VAL A 98 32.16 10.92 27.29
C VAL A 98 32.70 9.85 28.24
N ARG A 99 31.99 9.58 29.34
CA ARG A 99 32.29 8.48 30.27
C ARG A 99 32.62 7.21 29.45
N PRO A 100 33.58 6.35 29.85
CA PRO A 100 33.90 5.14 29.09
C PRO A 100 32.64 4.27 28.96
N GLY A 101 31.94 4.44 27.84
CA GLY A 101 30.82 3.62 27.44
C GLY A 101 31.41 2.30 26.99
N SER A 102 31.68 1.41 27.95
CA SER A 102 31.94 0.02 27.59
C SER A 102 30.65 -0.53 27.00
N GLU A 103 30.46 -0.44 25.68
CA GLU A 103 29.41 -1.19 25.02
C GLU A 103 29.71 -2.68 25.22
N GLU A 104 29.03 -3.28 26.19
CA GLU A 104 29.14 -4.69 26.52
C GLU A 104 28.29 -5.49 25.53
N PHE A 105 28.85 -5.82 24.36
CA PHE A 105 28.24 -6.79 23.46
C PHE A 105 28.32 -8.20 24.10
N LYS A 106 27.25 -8.61 24.78
CA LYS A 106 26.98 -10.00 25.16
C LYS A 106 26.04 -10.63 24.13
N LEU A 107 26.58 -11.16 23.03
CA LEU A 107 25.82 -12.08 22.19
C LEU A 107 26.14 -13.51 22.61
N GLY A 108 25.22 -14.12 23.36
CA GLY A 108 25.41 -15.44 23.94
C GLY A 108 24.09 -16.17 24.22
N SER A 109 23.22 -16.31 23.23
CA SER A 109 22.39 -17.51 23.02
C SER A 109 21.58 -17.37 21.74
N ARG A 110 21.67 -18.40 20.89
CA ARG A 110 21.35 -18.48 19.47
C ARG A 110 19.87 -18.30 19.04
N LEU A 111 18.98 -17.74 19.85
CA LEU A 111 17.56 -17.65 19.53
C LEU A 111 16.95 -16.35 20.10
N ASP A 112 16.50 -15.47 19.21
CA ASP A 112 15.78 -14.24 19.55
C ASP A 112 14.29 -14.47 19.29
N ARG A 113 13.44 -14.11 20.26
CA ARG A 113 11.97 -14.13 20.14
C ARG A 113 11.50 -13.43 18.85
N ARG A 114 12.09 -12.29 18.51
CA ARG A 114 11.75 -11.51 17.30
C ARG A 114 12.14 -12.25 16.03
N MET A 115 13.32 -12.89 16.01
CA MET A 115 13.76 -13.71 14.88
C MET A 115 12.82 -14.90 14.67
N LEU A 116 12.48 -15.61 15.74
CA LEU A 116 11.61 -16.79 15.67
C LEU A 116 10.19 -16.44 15.25
N GLN A 117 9.66 -15.32 15.78
CA GLN A 117 8.39 -14.79 15.33
C GLN A 117 8.46 -14.50 13.83
N ARG A 118 9.44 -13.73 13.36
CA ARG A 118 9.58 -13.39 11.94
C ARG A 118 9.71 -14.63 11.03
N ASP A 119 10.45 -15.64 11.44
CA ASP A 119 10.60 -16.87 10.64
C ASP A 119 9.33 -17.72 10.66
N ALA A 120 8.57 -17.71 11.76
CA ALA A 120 7.25 -18.33 11.82
C ALA A 120 6.28 -17.61 10.88
N LEU A 121 6.26 -16.27 10.91
CA LEU A 121 5.45 -15.43 10.01
C LEU A 121 5.77 -15.63 8.53
N LYS A 122 6.97 -16.13 8.19
CA LYS A 122 7.35 -16.42 6.79
C LYS A 122 6.90 -17.78 6.30
N SER A 123 6.67 -18.73 7.22
CA SER A 123 6.50 -20.13 6.87
C SER A 123 5.16 -20.73 7.27
N LEU A 124 4.36 -20.04 8.09
CA LEU A 124 3.04 -20.50 8.50
C LEU A 124 2.08 -20.67 7.30
N PRO A 125 1.18 -21.67 7.36
CA PRO A 125 0.10 -21.83 6.38
C PRO A 125 -0.80 -20.59 6.30
N VAL A 126 -1.36 -20.35 5.11
CA VAL A 126 -2.29 -19.25 4.87
C VAL A 126 -3.53 -19.42 5.74
N GLY A 127 -3.93 -18.35 6.44
CA GLY A 127 -5.10 -18.35 7.33
C GLY A 127 -4.79 -18.60 8.81
N ILE A 128 -3.58 -19.05 9.17
CA ILE A 128 -3.14 -19.19 10.56
C ILE A 128 -2.43 -17.90 11.01
N GLU A 129 -2.82 -17.36 12.17
CA GLU A 129 -2.32 -16.07 12.67
C GLU A 129 -1.54 -16.23 13.96
N VAL A 130 -0.37 -15.59 14.05
CA VAL A 130 0.41 -15.52 15.30
C VAL A 130 -0.08 -14.35 16.13
N LEU A 131 -0.69 -14.66 17.28
CA LEU A 131 -1.16 -13.69 18.26
C LEU A 131 -0.05 -13.31 19.24
N ARG A 132 0.69 -14.30 19.72
CA ARG A 132 1.78 -14.10 20.69
C ARG A 132 2.89 -15.11 20.48
N THR A 133 4.12 -14.70 20.75
CA THR A 133 5.30 -15.58 20.74
C THR A 133 6.03 -15.41 22.06
N GLU A 134 6.32 -16.51 22.74
CA GLU A 134 7.07 -16.52 23.99
C GLU A 134 8.21 -17.52 23.89
N LEU A 135 9.40 -17.09 24.27
CA LEU A 135 10.58 -17.93 24.25
C LEU A 135 10.95 -18.29 25.69
N TYR A 136 11.03 -19.58 25.96
CA TYR A 136 11.34 -20.12 27.26
C TYR A 136 12.65 -20.89 27.24
N ARG A 137 13.39 -20.79 28.34
CA ARG A 137 14.61 -21.56 28.58
C ARG A 137 14.50 -22.26 29.93
N LEU A 138 14.36 -23.56 29.91
CA LEU A 138 14.31 -24.41 31.10
C LEU A 138 15.73 -24.93 31.41
N PRO A 139 16.37 -24.51 32.52
CA PRO A 139 17.62 -25.10 32.97
C PRO A 139 17.35 -26.51 33.54
N LEU A 140 18.06 -27.51 33.02
CA LEU A 140 17.98 -28.91 33.47
C LEU A 140 19.39 -29.37 33.86
N GLY A 141 19.73 -29.40 35.15
CA GLY A 141 20.92 -30.07 35.72
C GLY A 141 22.26 -29.93 34.96
N ARG A 142 22.44 -30.66 33.86
CA ARG A 142 23.62 -30.63 32.96
C ARG A 142 23.40 -29.89 31.62
N GLY A 143 22.32 -29.13 31.43
CA GLY A 143 21.98 -28.42 30.20
C GLY A 143 20.80 -27.45 30.34
N ALA A 144 20.30 -26.91 29.22
CA ALA A 144 19.07 -26.13 29.17
C ALA A 144 18.30 -26.47 27.89
N VAL A 145 16.98 -26.61 27.99
CA VAL A 145 16.08 -26.82 26.85
C VAL A 145 15.42 -25.49 26.51
N ASN A 146 15.55 -25.06 25.26
CA ASN A 146 14.82 -23.92 24.73
C ASN A 146 13.54 -24.41 24.06
N PHE A 147 12.42 -23.75 24.32
CA PHE A 147 11.18 -23.98 23.60
C PHE A 147 10.47 -22.66 23.35
N VAL A 148 9.70 -22.62 22.27
CA VAL A 148 8.90 -21.46 21.90
C VAL A 148 7.42 -21.81 22.00
N LEU A 149 6.64 -20.96 22.65
CA LEU A 149 5.19 -21.04 22.67
C LEU A 149 4.63 -20.00 21.69
N PHE A 150 3.88 -20.45 20.70
CA PHE A 150 3.08 -19.59 19.86
C PHE A 150 1.62 -19.66 20.31
N LYS A 151 1.02 -18.51 20.59
CA LYS A 151 -0.43 -18.39 20.65
C LYS A 151 -0.93 -18.12 19.24
N LEU A 152 -1.73 -19.02 18.69
CA LEU A 152 -2.19 -18.97 17.29
C LEU A 152 -3.71 -18.97 17.22
N TYR A 153 -4.27 -18.20 16.28
CA TYR A 153 -5.60 -18.47 15.75
C TYR A 153 -5.46 -19.45 14.58
N VAL A 154 -6.23 -20.54 14.61
CA VAL A 154 -6.14 -21.65 13.66
C VAL A 154 -7.54 -21.96 13.13
N PRO A 155 -7.84 -21.66 11.86
CA PRO A 155 -9.09 -22.09 11.24
C PRO A 155 -9.20 -23.62 11.25
N PRO A 156 -10.40 -24.21 11.42
CA PRO A 156 -10.58 -25.66 11.47
C PRO A 156 -9.97 -26.39 10.27
N GLU A 157 -10.06 -25.81 9.08
CA GLU A 157 -9.53 -26.36 7.82
C GLU A 157 -7.99 -26.35 7.72
N GLN A 158 -7.28 -25.63 8.60
CA GLN A 158 -5.82 -25.52 8.58
C GLN A 158 -5.10 -26.39 9.63
N GLU A 159 -5.83 -27.18 10.42
CA GLU A 159 -5.26 -28.03 11.48
C GLU A 159 -4.20 -29.02 11.00
N GLN A 160 -4.37 -29.57 9.79
CA GLN A 160 -3.39 -30.50 9.22
C GLN A 160 -2.11 -29.77 8.81
N HIS A 161 -2.22 -28.66 8.09
CA HIS A 161 -1.07 -27.86 7.65
C HIS A 161 -0.29 -27.26 8.82
N LEU A 162 -0.96 -26.94 9.94
CA LEU A 162 -0.29 -26.49 11.16
C LEU A 162 0.68 -27.53 11.72
N ARG A 163 0.30 -28.80 11.75
CA ARG A 163 1.14 -29.89 12.31
C ARG A 163 2.37 -30.13 11.46
N GLU A 164 2.21 -30.07 10.14
CA GLU A 164 3.31 -30.16 9.17
C GLU A 164 4.28 -28.99 9.35
N TRP A 165 3.74 -27.77 9.46
CA TRP A 165 4.53 -26.57 9.73
C TRP A 165 5.30 -26.66 11.04
N GLN A 166 4.63 -27.04 12.14
CA GLN A 166 5.24 -27.15 13.47
C GLN A 166 6.42 -28.11 13.44
N SER A 167 6.25 -29.29 12.83
CA SER A 167 7.31 -30.28 12.67
C SER A 167 8.49 -29.75 11.84
N ALA A 168 8.22 -29.02 10.76
CA ALA A 168 9.27 -28.41 9.94
C ALA A 168 10.01 -27.27 10.68
N PHE A 169 9.29 -26.48 11.47
CA PHE A 169 9.84 -25.38 12.24
C PHE A 169 10.75 -25.87 13.38
N GLU A 170 10.33 -26.90 14.11
CA GLU A 170 11.14 -27.56 15.14
C GLU A 170 12.45 -28.08 14.57
N ARG A 171 12.41 -28.78 13.42
CA ARG A 171 13.61 -29.28 12.73
C ARG A 171 14.54 -28.15 12.30
N ARG A 172 14.00 -27.05 11.79
CA ARG A 172 14.78 -25.91 11.29
C ARG A 172 15.54 -25.20 12.41
N HIS A 173 14.91 -25.02 13.56
CA HIS A 173 15.48 -24.21 14.66
C HIS A 173 16.05 -25.04 15.82
N GLY A 174 15.94 -26.37 15.76
CA GLY A 174 16.48 -27.27 16.79
C GLY A 174 15.89 -27.04 18.17
N MET A 175 14.61 -26.68 18.25
CA MET A 175 13.88 -26.42 19.50
C MET A 175 12.47 -27.01 19.44
N ARG A 176 11.85 -27.18 20.61
CA ARG A 176 10.44 -27.56 20.70
C ARG A 176 9.53 -26.35 20.47
N VAL A 177 8.45 -26.57 19.73
CA VAL A 177 7.41 -25.58 19.48
C VAL A 177 6.14 -26.04 20.17
N TYR A 178 5.55 -25.19 20.98
CA TYR A 178 4.23 -25.38 21.56
C TYR A 178 3.26 -24.39 20.93
N VAL A 179 2.02 -24.84 20.71
CA VAL A 179 0.95 -24.01 20.16
C VAL A 179 -0.18 -23.94 21.16
N GLN A 180 -0.53 -22.72 21.59
CA GLN A 180 -1.75 -22.43 22.30
C GLN A 180 -2.78 -21.91 21.31
N ARG A 181 -3.95 -22.55 21.23
CA ARG A 181 -5.03 -22.12 20.34
C ARG A 181 -5.80 -20.96 20.97
N ALA A 182 -6.14 -19.98 20.16
CA ALA A 182 -7.14 -18.98 20.50
C ALA A 182 -8.47 -19.33 19.84
N GLU A 183 -9.55 -19.17 20.59
CA GLU A 183 -10.92 -19.46 20.14
C GLU A 183 -11.44 -18.42 19.13
N ALA A 184 -10.83 -17.23 19.10
CA ALA A 184 -11.13 -16.16 18.16
C ALA A 184 -9.86 -15.43 17.73
N ARG A 185 -9.92 -14.76 16.58
CA ARG A 185 -8.91 -13.75 16.19
C ARG A 185 -8.87 -12.68 17.28
N GLU A 186 -7.69 -12.32 17.77
CA GLU A 186 -7.58 -11.11 18.59
C GLU A 186 -7.91 -9.93 17.68
N SER A 187 -8.85 -9.08 18.10
CA SER A 187 -9.13 -7.87 17.35
C SER A 187 -7.91 -6.95 17.41
N LEU A 188 -7.65 -6.18 16.35
CA LEU A 188 -6.58 -5.19 16.34
C LEU A 188 -6.68 -4.24 17.55
N SER A 189 -7.91 -3.92 17.97
CA SER A 189 -8.20 -3.11 19.15
C SER A 189 -7.73 -3.79 20.45
N ASP A 190 -7.86 -5.11 20.58
CA ASP A 190 -7.38 -5.85 21.75
C ASP A 190 -5.86 -5.97 21.76
N LEU A 191 -5.24 -6.12 20.59
CA LEU A 191 -3.78 -6.13 20.46
C LEU A 191 -3.20 -4.76 20.83
N LEU A 192 -3.81 -3.67 20.34
CA LEU A 192 -3.45 -2.30 20.71
C LEU A 192 -3.70 -2.02 22.21
N ARG A 193 -4.83 -2.47 22.78
CA ARG A 193 -5.13 -2.33 24.22
C ARG A 193 -4.13 -3.09 25.09
N SER A 194 -3.78 -4.32 24.71
CA SER A 194 -2.79 -5.11 25.44
C SER A 194 -1.39 -4.48 25.43
N ALA A 195 -1.06 -3.78 24.35
CA ALA A 195 0.16 -2.98 24.26
C ALA A 195 0.05 -1.67 25.07
N ALA A 196 -1.12 -1.02 25.05
CA ALA A 196 -1.39 0.25 25.74
C ALA A 196 -1.66 0.11 27.25
N GLY A 197 -1.83 -1.11 27.78
CA GLY A 197 -2.20 -1.39 29.17
C GLY A 197 -1.15 -1.08 30.25
N SER A 198 -0.17 -0.23 29.96
CA SER A 198 0.74 0.33 30.97
C SER A 198 0.80 1.83 30.74
N ASP A 199 0.82 2.65 31.80
CA ASP A 199 0.95 4.12 31.78
C ASP A 199 2.29 4.63 31.17
N LYS A 200 2.80 3.98 30.13
CA LYS A 200 4.03 4.29 29.41
C LYS A 200 3.70 4.53 27.95
N LEU A 201 4.31 5.58 27.39
CA LEU A 201 4.41 5.75 25.94
C LEU A 201 4.99 4.45 25.35
N LEU A 202 4.20 3.80 24.49
CA LEU A 202 4.64 2.67 23.69
C LEU A 202 5.88 3.07 22.89
N THR A 203 6.95 2.29 23.03
CA THR A 203 8.13 2.46 22.18
C THR A 203 7.94 1.71 20.88
N THR A 204 8.47 2.26 19.79
CA THR A 204 8.38 1.73 18.42
C THR A 204 8.78 0.27 18.25
N ASP A 205 9.60 -0.23 19.16
CA ASP A 205 10.17 -1.57 19.15
C ASP A 205 9.21 -2.67 19.65
N GLU A 206 8.03 -2.29 20.17
CA GLU A 206 7.09 -3.20 20.83
C GLU A 206 5.87 -3.58 19.96
N LEU A 207 5.71 -3.00 18.77
CA LEU A 207 4.48 -3.11 17.97
C LEU A 207 4.69 -3.75 16.57
N PRO A 208 4.70 -5.09 16.43
CA PRO A 208 4.64 -5.76 15.13
C PRO A 208 3.21 -5.81 14.55
N LEU A 209 2.44 -4.73 14.68
CA LEU A 209 1.01 -4.65 14.32
C LEU A 209 0.79 -4.76 12.81
N ILE A 210 1.65 -4.14 12.01
CA ILE A 210 1.49 -4.08 10.56
C ILE A 210 1.64 -5.47 9.95
N ASP A 211 2.66 -6.22 10.37
CA ASP A 211 2.90 -7.58 9.87
C ASP A 211 1.79 -8.55 10.32
N HIS A 212 1.26 -8.38 11.53
CA HIS A 212 0.12 -9.16 12.04
C HIS A 212 -1.16 -8.87 11.24
N TYR A 213 -1.47 -7.60 11.03
CA TYR A 213 -2.62 -7.18 10.22
C TYR A 213 -2.52 -7.66 8.76
N MET A 214 -1.33 -7.60 8.17
CA MET A 214 -1.08 -8.12 6.82
C MET A 214 -1.23 -9.65 6.71
N GLN A 215 -1.13 -10.41 7.81
CA GLN A 215 -1.38 -11.86 7.78
C GLN A 215 -2.86 -12.18 7.61
N GLY A 216 -3.75 -11.40 8.26
CA GLY A 216 -5.20 -11.59 8.16
C GLY A 216 -5.76 -11.36 6.75
N MET A 217 -5.10 -10.50 5.96
CA MET A 217 -5.47 -10.22 4.56
C MET A 217 -4.94 -11.26 3.55
N GLY A 218 -4.01 -12.12 3.96
CA GLY A 218 -3.33 -13.06 3.07
C GLY A 218 -2.24 -12.39 2.22
N ARG A 219 -1.19 -13.16 1.90
CA ARG A 219 -0.11 -12.73 1.01
C ARG A 219 -0.43 -13.09 -0.44
N PRO A 220 0.07 -12.31 -1.42
CA PRO A 220 0.00 -12.74 -2.81
C PRO A 220 0.71 -14.11 -2.95
N PRO A 221 0.19 -15.00 -3.81
CA PRO A 221 0.85 -16.26 -4.10
C PRO A 221 2.23 -16.01 -4.75
N PRO A 222 3.11 -17.03 -4.82
CA PRO A 222 4.33 -16.94 -5.63
C PRO A 222 3.97 -16.59 -7.09
N VAL A 223 4.74 -15.69 -7.70
CA VAL A 223 4.47 -15.11 -9.03
C VAL A 223 5.57 -15.39 -10.05
N ASP A 224 6.37 -16.44 -9.84
CA ASP A 224 7.55 -16.74 -10.67
C ASP A 224 7.16 -16.99 -12.14
N ASN A 225 6.01 -17.63 -12.37
CA ASN A 225 5.50 -17.92 -13.71
C ASN A 225 5.06 -16.64 -14.43
N GLU A 226 4.29 -15.79 -13.74
CA GLU A 226 3.82 -14.51 -14.24
C GLU A 226 5.01 -13.58 -14.54
N LEU A 227 6.01 -13.53 -13.66
CA LEU A 227 7.25 -12.79 -13.90
C LEU A 227 7.99 -13.29 -15.14
N ALA A 228 8.13 -14.61 -15.30
CA ALA A 228 8.81 -15.19 -16.45
C ALA A 228 8.07 -14.93 -17.78
N LYS A 229 6.73 -14.91 -17.76
CA LYS A 229 5.91 -14.52 -18.92
C LYS A 229 6.04 -13.02 -19.20
N ALA A 230 5.95 -12.18 -18.18
CA ALA A 230 5.95 -10.73 -18.32
C ALA A 230 7.31 -10.16 -18.77
N ALA A 231 8.40 -10.89 -18.53
CA ALA A 231 9.73 -10.57 -19.07
C ALA A 231 9.84 -10.73 -20.60
N GLN A 232 8.86 -11.36 -21.24
CA GLN A 232 8.84 -11.59 -22.68
C GLN A 232 7.93 -10.57 -23.37
N ILE A 233 8.36 -10.11 -24.55
CA ILE A 233 7.52 -9.32 -25.44
C ILE A 233 6.89 -10.24 -26.49
N PRO A 234 5.55 -10.33 -26.57
CA PRO A 234 4.88 -11.15 -27.57
C PRO A 234 5.19 -10.69 -28.99
N LYS A 235 5.42 -11.67 -29.88
CA LYS A 235 5.52 -11.40 -31.32
C LYS A 235 4.14 -11.07 -31.90
N GLY A 236 4.11 -10.19 -32.90
CA GLY A 236 2.89 -9.87 -33.66
C GLY A 236 2.02 -8.77 -33.05
N LEU A 237 2.38 -8.21 -31.89
CA LEU A 237 1.77 -6.97 -31.42
C LEU A 237 2.30 -5.77 -32.22
N LYS A 238 1.47 -4.73 -32.33
CA LYS A 238 1.87 -3.47 -32.94
C LYS A 238 2.99 -2.83 -32.10
N ASP A 239 4.05 -2.39 -32.77
CA ASP A 239 5.12 -1.64 -32.13
C ASP A 239 4.78 -0.14 -32.11
N ARG A 240 4.68 0.43 -30.91
CA ARG A 240 4.50 1.86 -30.64
C ARG A 240 5.59 2.38 -29.70
N THR A 241 6.77 1.74 -29.69
CA THR A 241 7.90 2.14 -28.86
C THR A 241 8.62 3.41 -29.34
N ALA A 242 8.30 3.86 -30.56
CA ALA A 242 8.74 5.13 -31.12
C ALA A 242 7.95 6.30 -30.53
N ASP A 243 6.64 6.14 -30.38
CA ASP A 243 5.69 7.16 -29.94
C ASP A 243 6.05 7.82 -28.60
N SER A 244 5.61 9.06 -28.44
CA SER A 244 5.93 9.96 -27.32
C SER A 244 5.12 9.69 -26.04
N PHE A 245 4.92 8.42 -25.67
CA PHE A 245 4.23 8.03 -24.43
C PHE A 245 5.00 8.50 -23.19
N VAL A 246 4.29 9.06 -22.22
CA VAL A 246 4.82 9.40 -20.89
C VAL A 246 3.88 8.93 -19.78
N THR A 247 4.45 8.65 -18.62
CA THR A 247 3.70 8.43 -17.37
C THR A 247 3.67 9.72 -16.57
N ILE A 248 2.53 10.07 -15.99
CA ILE A 248 2.35 11.30 -15.20
C ILE A 248 1.76 10.91 -13.84
N ASP A 249 2.63 10.83 -12.83
CA ASP A 249 2.28 10.30 -11.52
C ASP A 249 3.01 11.04 -10.40
N PRO A 250 2.48 11.07 -9.16
CA PRO A 250 3.24 11.54 -8.02
C PRO A 250 4.62 10.87 -7.92
N LYS A 251 5.62 11.60 -7.41
CA LYS A 251 7.01 11.11 -7.30
C LYS A 251 7.15 9.82 -6.48
N SER A 252 6.23 9.57 -5.54
CA SER A 252 6.20 8.37 -4.71
C SER A 252 5.64 7.13 -5.41
N THR A 253 4.93 7.29 -6.53
CA THR A 253 4.30 6.19 -7.27
C THR A 253 5.34 5.20 -7.78
N ARG A 254 5.01 3.91 -7.79
CA ARG A 254 5.88 2.83 -8.29
C ARG A 254 5.18 1.91 -9.28
N ASP A 255 3.87 1.99 -9.34
CA ASP A 255 2.92 1.23 -10.13
C ASP A 255 2.26 2.15 -11.16
N MET A 256 3.06 2.75 -12.04
CA MET A 256 2.53 3.52 -13.17
C MET A 256 1.86 2.56 -14.15
N GLU A 257 0.54 2.50 -14.15
CA GLU A 257 -0.26 1.54 -14.94
C GLU A 257 -0.81 2.14 -16.24
N ASP A 258 -0.50 3.40 -16.49
CA ASP A 258 -1.01 4.18 -17.59
C ASP A 258 0.03 5.14 -18.18
N ALA A 259 -0.03 5.33 -19.49
CA ALA A 259 0.80 6.29 -20.20
C ALA A 259 -0.02 7.00 -21.28
N ILE A 260 0.32 8.26 -21.57
CA ILE A 260 -0.44 9.11 -22.47
C ILE A 260 0.51 9.72 -23.51
N CYS A 261 0.06 9.82 -24.76
CA CYS A 261 0.67 10.69 -25.76
C CYS A 261 -0.40 11.34 -26.62
N ALA A 262 -0.05 12.42 -27.31
CA ALA A 262 -0.94 13.07 -28.24
C ALA A 262 -0.25 13.43 -29.57
N GLU A 263 -1.01 13.33 -30.65
CA GLU A 263 -0.58 13.62 -32.02
C GLU A 263 -1.65 14.48 -32.72
N GLU A 264 -1.25 15.24 -33.74
CA GLU A 264 -2.19 16.01 -34.55
C GLU A 264 -2.80 15.12 -35.65
N LEU A 265 -4.12 15.16 -35.83
CA LEU A 265 -4.83 14.41 -36.89
C LEU A 265 -5.22 15.28 -38.10
N GLY A 266 -4.88 16.57 -38.08
CA GLY A 266 -5.37 17.56 -39.03
C GLY A 266 -6.83 17.97 -38.79
N HIS A 267 -7.30 18.99 -39.51
CA HIS A 267 -8.65 19.57 -39.35
C HIS A 267 -9.00 19.97 -37.91
N ASN A 268 -8.02 20.51 -37.17
CA ASN A 268 -8.16 20.89 -35.76
C ASN A 268 -8.58 19.73 -34.84
N ARG A 269 -8.20 18.49 -35.18
CA ARG A 269 -8.41 17.29 -34.35
C ARG A 269 -7.11 16.81 -33.73
N ILE A 270 -7.22 16.27 -32.52
CA ILE A 270 -6.10 15.72 -31.76
C ILE A 270 -6.36 14.21 -31.59
N LYS A 271 -5.34 13.38 -31.87
CA LYS A 271 -5.32 11.99 -31.44
C LYS A 271 -4.71 11.93 -30.05
N LEU A 272 -5.53 11.62 -29.05
CA LEU A 272 -5.06 11.32 -27.70
C LEU A 272 -4.98 9.80 -27.56
N SER A 273 -3.77 9.27 -27.40
CA SER A 273 -3.57 7.82 -27.17
C SER A 273 -3.40 7.59 -25.68
N VAL A 274 -4.23 6.71 -25.11
CA VAL A 274 -4.12 6.29 -23.72
C VAL A 274 -3.75 4.82 -23.67
N ALA A 275 -2.64 4.52 -23.00
CA ALA A 275 -2.15 3.18 -22.78
C ALA A 275 -2.46 2.73 -21.35
N PHE A 276 -2.88 1.48 -21.19
CA PHE A 276 -3.05 0.80 -19.91
C PHE A 276 -2.19 -0.46 -19.88
N THR A 277 -1.58 -0.78 -18.75
CA THR A 277 -0.79 -2.01 -18.59
C THR A 277 -1.63 -3.24 -18.94
N ASP A 278 -1.13 -4.10 -19.82
CA ASP A 278 -1.85 -5.30 -20.23
C ASP A 278 -1.45 -6.50 -19.37
N VAL A 279 -2.23 -6.74 -18.32
CA VAL A 279 -1.95 -7.85 -17.41
C VAL A 279 -2.39 -9.19 -17.98
N THR A 280 -3.30 -9.19 -18.96
CA THR A 280 -3.77 -10.42 -19.61
C THR A 280 -2.66 -11.13 -20.38
N TRP A 281 -1.53 -10.46 -20.62
CA TRP A 281 -0.35 -11.07 -21.21
C TRP A 281 0.27 -12.14 -20.30
N PHE A 282 0.36 -11.86 -19.00
CA PHE A 282 1.06 -12.72 -18.05
C PHE A 282 0.15 -13.33 -16.99
N LEU A 283 -1.07 -12.83 -16.84
CA LEU A 283 -2.07 -13.30 -15.89
C LEU A 283 -3.16 -14.10 -16.62
N ASP A 284 -3.38 -15.34 -16.21
CA ASP A 284 -4.45 -16.19 -16.75
C ASP A 284 -5.71 -16.10 -15.86
N PRO A 285 -6.92 -16.08 -16.43
CA PRO A 285 -8.16 -16.19 -15.68
C PRO A 285 -8.20 -17.44 -14.80
N GLY A 286 -8.54 -17.28 -13.53
CA GLY A 286 -8.63 -18.39 -12.56
C GLY A 286 -7.29 -18.84 -11.98
N SER A 287 -6.16 -18.23 -12.39
CA SER A 287 -4.87 -18.44 -11.74
C SER A 287 -4.90 -18.04 -10.25
N ALA A 288 -3.94 -18.55 -9.47
CA ALA A 288 -3.86 -18.23 -8.04
C ALA A 288 -3.75 -16.72 -7.79
N LEU A 289 -3.00 -16.00 -8.64
CA LEU A 289 -2.83 -14.55 -8.54
C LEU A 289 -4.11 -13.80 -8.93
N ASP A 290 -4.82 -14.24 -9.98
CA ASP A 290 -6.11 -13.64 -10.35
C ASP A 290 -7.13 -13.80 -9.21
N LEU A 291 -7.27 -15.02 -8.67
CA LEU A 291 -8.17 -15.27 -7.52
C LEU A 291 -7.76 -14.48 -6.27
N TYR A 292 -6.46 -14.25 -6.06
CA TYR A 292 -5.99 -13.35 -5.00
C TYR A 292 -6.43 -11.91 -5.26
N ALA A 293 -6.19 -11.38 -6.46
CA ALA A 293 -6.57 -10.03 -6.83
C ALA A 293 -8.09 -9.78 -6.74
N GLN A 294 -8.92 -10.75 -7.15
CA GLN A 294 -10.38 -10.68 -7.01
C GLN A 294 -10.82 -10.66 -5.54
N ARG A 295 -10.19 -11.47 -4.67
CA ARG A 295 -10.49 -11.48 -3.22
C ARG A 295 -10.06 -10.18 -2.54
N GLN A 296 -8.89 -9.64 -2.91
CA GLN A 296 -8.43 -8.36 -2.37
C GLN A 296 -9.30 -7.19 -2.86
N GLY A 297 -9.86 -7.30 -4.07
CA GLY A 297 -10.74 -6.30 -4.67
C GLY A 297 -9.97 -5.15 -5.30
N ALA A 298 -9.12 -4.46 -4.54
CA ALA A 298 -8.23 -3.42 -5.07
C ALA A 298 -7.01 -3.16 -4.16
N THR A 299 -6.07 -2.39 -4.67
CA THR A 299 -4.82 -2.05 -3.98
C THR A 299 -5.13 -1.25 -2.71
N ILE A 300 -4.51 -1.64 -1.60
CA ILE A 300 -4.67 -0.97 -0.31
C ILE A 300 -3.50 0.01 -0.17
N TYR A 301 -3.82 1.29 -0.02
CA TYR A 301 -2.82 2.35 0.11
C TYR A 301 -2.58 2.68 1.58
N GLY A 302 -1.34 2.54 2.02
CA GLY A 302 -0.86 3.04 3.30
C GLY A 302 -0.27 4.45 3.17
N SER A 303 0.25 4.96 4.28
CA SER A 303 0.91 6.28 4.30
C SER A 303 2.30 6.23 3.66
N ARG A 304 2.95 5.05 3.65
CA ARG A 304 4.32 4.86 3.15
C ARG A 304 4.43 3.91 1.97
N ARG A 305 3.59 2.87 1.94
CA ARG A 305 3.61 1.85 0.89
C ARG A 305 2.20 1.43 0.53
N ALA A 306 2.05 0.88 -0.66
CA ALA A 306 0.85 0.20 -1.09
C ALA A 306 0.99 -1.32 -0.89
N LEU A 307 -0.15 -2.01 -0.83
CA LEU A 307 -0.28 -3.46 -0.93
C LEU A 307 -0.95 -3.76 -2.27
N PRO A 308 -0.18 -3.94 -3.36
CA PRO A 308 -0.74 -4.09 -4.70
C PRO A 308 -1.48 -5.40 -4.86
N THR A 309 -2.58 -5.38 -5.61
CA THR A 309 -3.39 -6.56 -5.98
C THR A 309 -2.58 -7.65 -6.70
N LEU A 310 -1.59 -7.26 -7.50
CA LEU A 310 -0.69 -8.17 -8.20
C LEU A 310 0.53 -8.60 -7.38
N GLY A 311 0.65 -8.12 -6.14
CA GLY A 311 1.89 -8.18 -5.38
C GLY A 311 2.95 -7.20 -5.89
N SER A 312 3.88 -6.82 -5.02
CA SER A 312 4.86 -5.76 -5.29
C SER A 312 5.85 -6.10 -6.42
N GLN A 313 6.20 -7.38 -6.60
CA GLN A 313 7.14 -7.81 -7.64
C GLN A 313 6.62 -7.55 -9.06
N LEU A 314 5.33 -7.80 -9.30
CA LEU A 314 4.70 -7.52 -10.59
C LEU A 314 4.31 -6.06 -10.71
N ALA A 315 3.60 -5.52 -9.70
CA ALA A 315 3.07 -4.16 -9.73
C ALA A 315 4.14 -3.09 -9.93
N TYR A 316 5.30 -3.22 -9.28
CA TYR A 316 6.40 -2.26 -9.39
C TYR A 316 7.45 -2.64 -10.45
N GLY A 317 7.25 -3.78 -11.12
CA GLY A 317 8.15 -4.30 -12.13
C GLY A 317 7.48 -4.30 -13.50
N PRO A 318 7.17 -5.48 -14.07
CA PRO A 318 6.68 -5.57 -15.44
C PRO A 318 5.26 -5.04 -15.64
N ALA A 319 4.44 -4.90 -14.59
CA ALA A 319 3.13 -4.28 -14.72
C ALA A 319 3.18 -2.75 -14.69
N SER A 320 4.34 -2.15 -14.37
CA SER A 320 4.54 -0.70 -14.42
C SER A 320 5.25 -0.26 -15.69
N PHE A 321 4.81 0.86 -16.27
CA PHE A 321 5.44 1.56 -17.37
C PHE A 321 6.69 2.33 -16.94
N ALA A 322 7.71 1.58 -16.49
CA ALA A 322 9.02 2.13 -16.21
C ALA A 322 9.59 2.89 -17.42
N GLU A 323 10.29 3.98 -17.14
CA GLU A 323 10.87 4.84 -18.16
C GLU A 323 11.89 4.07 -19.03
N ASN A 324 11.82 4.26 -20.34
CA ASN A 324 12.68 3.67 -21.36
C ASN A 324 12.64 2.14 -21.46
N GLU A 325 11.70 1.48 -20.80
CA GLU A 325 11.53 0.04 -20.91
C GLU A 325 10.31 -0.34 -21.78
N PRO A 326 10.45 -1.34 -22.68
CA PRO A 326 9.32 -1.82 -23.46
C PRO A 326 8.32 -2.57 -22.55
N ARG A 327 7.03 -2.30 -22.76
CA ARG A 327 5.92 -2.90 -22.02
C ARG A 327 4.73 -3.18 -22.92
N VAL A 328 4.02 -4.26 -22.62
CA VAL A 328 2.76 -4.61 -23.32
C VAL A 328 1.63 -3.76 -22.74
N ALA A 329 0.83 -3.17 -23.61
CA ALA A 329 -0.24 -2.26 -23.22
C ALA A 329 -1.50 -2.47 -24.04
N TRP A 330 -2.65 -2.23 -23.42
CA TRP A 330 -3.89 -1.88 -24.10
C TRP A 330 -3.84 -0.42 -24.53
N ILE A 331 -4.24 -0.15 -25.77
CA ILE A 331 -4.27 1.18 -26.35
C ILE A 331 -5.71 1.55 -26.68
N ALA A 332 -6.12 2.75 -26.25
CA ALA A 332 -7.27 3.46 -26.77
C ALA A 332 -6.80 4.74 -27.46
N ASP A 333 -6.95 4.78 -28.79
CA ASP A 333 -6.72 5.98 -29.58
C ASP A 333 -8.04 6.76 -29.67
N LEU A 334 -8.05 8.00 -29.18
CA LEU A 334 -9.22 8.88 -29.17
C LEU A 334 -9.01 10.06 -30.12
N GLY A 335 -9.97 10.28 -31.01
CA GLY A 335 -10.06 11.50 -31.81
C GLY A 335 -10.86 12.54 -31.05
N ILE A 336 -10.22 13.67 -30.72
CA ILE A 336 -10.82 14.79 -30.00
C ILE A 336 -11.01 15.95 -30.98
N ASP A 337 -12.24 16.41 -31.13
CA ASP A 337 -12.57 17.54 -32.00
C ASP A 337 -12.39 18.91 -31.32
N ALA A 338 -12.76 19.99 -32.02
CA ALA A 338 -12.62 21.36 -31.52
C ALA A 338 -13.57 21.68 -30.34
N VAL A 339 -14.66 20.94 -30.18
CA VAL A 339 -15.64 21.15 -29.10
C VAL A 339 -15.43 20.19 -27.92
N GLY A 340 -14.41 19.33 -27.98
CA GLY A 340 -14.07 18.41 -26.90
C GLY A 340 -14.78 17.07 -26.94
N LYS A 341 -15.49 16.75 -28.04
CA LYS A 341 -16.09 15.43 -28.20
C LYS A 341 -14.98 14.41 -28.53
N ALA A 342 -14.88 13.36 -27.71
CA ALA A 342 -13.96 12.25 -27.92
C ALA A 342 -14.66 11.04 -28.53
N VAL A 343 -14.04 10.43 -29.54
CA VAL A 343 -14.48 9.17 -30.16
C VAL A 343 -13.31 8.22 -30.35
N LEU A 344 -13.53 6.92 -30.20
CA LEU A 344 -12.50 5.92 -30.49
C LEU A 344 -12.12 5.93 -31.98
N ILE A 345 -10.82 5.87 -32.27
CA ILE A 345 -10.26 5.65 -33.60
C ILE A 345 -10.01 4.15 -33.74
N GLY A 346 -11.00 3.43 -34.24
CA GLY A 346 -10.98 1.96 -34.30
C GLY A 346 -11.24 1.29 -32.95
N ALA A 347 -11.13 -0.04 -32.90
CA ALA A 347 -11.27 -0.80 -31.67
C ALA A 347 -10.03 -0.62 -30.77
N PRO A 348 -10.15 -0.67 -29.44
CA PRO A 348 -9.00 -0.79 -28.56
C PRO A 348 -8.16 -2.02 -28.92
N TYR A 349 -6.84 -1.92 -28.83
CA TYR A 349 -5.92 -2.96 -29.28
C TYR A 349 -4.69 -3.07 -28.40
N ARG A 350 -3.96 -4.18 -28.53
CA ARG A 350 -2.72 -4.42 -27.78
C ARG A 350 -1.50 -3.98 -28.57
N ALA A 351 -0.55 -3.35 -27.90
CA ALA A 351 0.70 -2.87 -28.49
C ALA A 351 1.86 -3.02 -27.51
N VAL A 352 3.08 -2.86 -28.02
CA VAL A 352 4.27 -2.66 -27.21
C VAL A 352 4.58 -1.17 -27.21
N ILE A 353 4.65 -0.57 -26.03
CA ILE A 353 5.02 0.85 -25.85
C ILE A 353 6.33 0.95 -25.09
N ARG A 354 6.92 2.14 -25.11
CA ARG A 354 8.05 2.51 -24.24
C ARG A 354 7.81 3.92 -23.74
N SER A 355 7.61 4.08 -22.43
CA SER A 355 7.48 5.41 -21.82
C SER A 355 8.80 6.18 -21.98
N LYS A 356 8.76 7.39 -22.50
CA LYS A 356 9.93 8.23 -22.79
C LYS A 356 10.37 9.06 -21.58
N ALA A 357 9.44 9.35 -20.69
CA ALA A 357 9.69 10.12 -19.49
C ALA A 357 8.71 9.76 -18.39
N ARG A 358 9.20 9.76 -17.15
CA ARG A 358 8.35 9.82 -15.96
C ARG A 358 8.21 11.25 -15.46
N LEU A 359 7.00 11.79 -15.55
CA LEU A 359 6.67 13.15 -15.16
C LEU A 359 5.83 13.18 -13.88
N THR A 360 5.79 14.34 -13.23
CA THR A 360 4.90 14.61 -12.08
C THR A 360 3.77 15.56 -12.47
N PRO A 361 2.54 15.40 -11.95
CA PRO A 361 1.44 16.30 -12.25
C PRO A 361 1.75 17.76 -11.94
N GLU A 362 2.44 18.04 -10.83
CA GLU A 362 2.77 19.39 -10.38
C GLU A 362 3.74 20.12 -11.32
N ARG A 363 4.57 19.35 -12.04
CA ARG A 363 5.61 19.91 -12.90
C ARG A 363 5.35 19.69 -14.38
N PHE A 364 4.26 19.04 -14.75
CA PHE A 364 3.98 18.65 -16.14
C PHE A 364 4.14 19.79 -17.17
N GLY A 365 3.63 20.98 -16.88
CA GLY A 365 3.73 22.15 -17.78
C GLY A 365 5.07 22.89 -17.73
N SER A 366 5.91 22.65 -16.72
CA SER A 366 7.21 23.34 -16.53
C SER A 366 8.44 22.43 -16.78
N GLU A 367 8.28 21.12 -16.64
CA GLU A 367 9.23 20.10 -17.05
C GLU A 367 9.18 19.96 -18.57
N VAL A 368 9.97 20.81 -19.22
CA VAL A 368 10.22 20.72 -20.65
C VAL A 368 11.14 19.54 -20.91
N VAL A 369 10.60 18.46 -21.48
CA VAL A 369 11.45 17.35 -21.92
C VAL A 369 12.26 17.81 -23.15
N GLY A 370 13.55 17.46 -23.19
CA GLY A 370 14.52 17.98 -24.17
C GLY A 370 14.27 17.58 -25.63
N ASP A 371 13.29 16.72 -25.89
CA ASP A 371 12.88 16.26 -27.22
C ASP A 371 11.70 17.09 -27.76
N ALA A 372 11.84 17.59 -28.99
CA ALA A 372 10.84 18.43 -29.64
C ALA A 372 9.52 17.69 -29.92
N GLU A 373 9.59 16.42 -30.29
CA GLU A 373 8.39 15.61 -30.55
C GLU A 373 7.60 15.38 -29.26
N LEU A 374 8.32 15.04 -28.19
CA LEU A 374 7.72 14.84 -26.88
C LEU A 374 7.11 16.11 -26.31
N ARG A 375 7.80 17.26 -26.46
CA ARG A 375 7.24 18.57 -26.09
C ARG A 375 5.95 18.87 -26.86
N ARG A 376 5.94 18.61 -28.17
CA ARG A 376 4.74 18.79 -28.99
C ARG A 376 3.59 17.91 -28.53
N SER A 377 3.87 16.65 -28.19
CA SER A 377 2.89 15.73 -27.58
C SER A 377 2.35 16.29 -26.26
N GLN A 378 3.19 16.84 -25.38
CA GLN A 378 2.75 17.47 -24.12
C GLN A 378 1.81 18.66 -24.35
N GLU A 379 2.13 19.56 -25.27
CA GLU A 379 1.26 20.69 -25.63
C GLU A 379 -0.11 20.22 -26.13
N LEU A 380 -0.13 19.20 -26.98
CA LEU A 380 -1.36 18.61 -27.49
C LEU A 380 -2.16 17.89 -26.40
N MET A 381 -1.51 17.28 -25.41
CA MET A 381 -2.16 16.68 -24.23
C MET A 381 -2.87 17.76 -23.40
N VAL A 382 -2.22 18.90 -23.13
CA VAL A 382 -2.84 20.03 -22.41
C VAL A 382 -4.06 20.55 -23.16
N GLU A 383 -3.93 20.76 -24.46
CA GLU A 383 -5.04 21.26 -25.29
C GLU A 383 -6.19 20.25 -25.36
N ALA A 384 -5.89 18.96 -25.51
CA ALA A 384 -6.89 17.89 -25.45
C ALA A 384 -7.66 17.90 -24.12
N ALA A 385 -6.94 17.96 -22.99
CA ALA A 385 -7.53 18.00 -21.65
C ALA A 385 -8.41 19.23 -21.46
N ARG A 386 -7.97 20.41 -21.93
CA ARG A 386 -8.76 21.64 -21.90
C ARG A 386 -10.09 21.49 -22.65
N ARG A 387 -10.06 20.90 -23.84
CA ARG A 387 -11.28 20.66 -24.64
C ARG A 387 -12.22 19.66 -23.98
N LEU A 388 -11.69 18.54 -23.49
CA LEU A 388 -12.47 17.52 -22.77
C LEU A 388 -13.13 18.11 -21.52
N LYS A 389 -12.37 18.84 -20.70
CA LYS A 389 -12.87 19.52 -19.50
C LYS A 389 -13.95 20.54 -19.84
N ALA A 390 -13.79 21.28 -20.94
CA ALA A 390 -14.78 22.26 -21.40
C ALA A 390 -16.10 21.60 -21.86
N GLU A 391 -16.07 20.47 -22.57
CA GLU A 391 -17.30 19.73 -22.92
C GLU A 391 -17.97 19.18 -21.66
N ARG A 392 -17.17 18.58 -20.78
CA ARG A 392 -17.64 17.93 -19.56
C ARG A 392 -18.33 18.94 -18.64
N THR A 393 -17.65 20.05 -18.34
CA THR A 393 -18.15 21.07 -17.39
C THR A 393 -19.33 21.90 -17.89
N GLN A 394 -19.76 21.73 -19.16
CA GLN A 394 -21.07 22.26 -19.60
C GLN A 394 -22.25 21.62 -18.87
N ARG A 395 -22.06 20.45 -18.23
CA ARG A 395 -23.09 19.78 -17.44
C ARG A 395 -22.97 20.20 -15.97
N PRO A 396 -24.02 20.77 -15.36
CA PRO A 396 -23.96 21.21 -13.97
C PRO A 396 -23.79 20.03 -12.98
N ARG A 397 -23.22 20.32 -11.79
CA ARG A 397 -23.11 19.40 -10.63
C ARG A 397 -22.31 18.11 -10.84
N MET A 398 -21.32 18.13 -11.74
CA MET A 398 -20.38 17.01 -11.89
C MET A 398 -19.35 16.97 -10.77
N LEU A 399 -18.97 15.76 -10.35
CA LEU A 399 -17.85 15.57 -9.43
C LEU A 399 -16.59 16.20 -10.04
N GLN A 400 -15.93 17.03 -9.25
CA GLN A 400 -14.62 17.55 -9.61
C GLN A 400 -13.61 16.41 -9.57
N LEU A 401 -12.77 16.35 -10.60
CA LEU A 401 -11.61 15.48 -10.58
C LEU A 401 -10.63 16.02 -9.51
N GLN A 402 -9.95 15.13 -8.81
CA GLN A 402 -9.02 15.52 -7.76
C GLN A 402 -7.74 16.11 -8.35
N GLY A 403 -7.19 17.12 -7.66
CA GLY A 403 -5.95 17.80 -8.03
C GLY A 403 -6.18 19.08 -8.82
N GLU A 404 -5.21 20.00 -8.73
CA GLU A 404 -5.24 21.30 -9.41
C GLU A 404 -4.01 21.45 -10.30
N GLY A 405 -4.20 21.97 -11.52
CA GLY A 405 -3.13 22.25 -12.49
C GLY A 405 -3.17 21.35 -13.72
N GLU A 406 -2.38 21.73 -14.73
CA GLU A 406 -2.42 21.12 -16.07
C GLU A 406 -2.14 19.62 -16.06
N GLY A 407 -1.16 19.16 -15.28
CA GLY A 407 -0.84 17.73 -15.22
C GLY A 407 -1.96 16.88 -14.62
N TYR A 408 -2.67 17.39 -13.61
CA TYR A 408 -3.83 16.74 -13.03
C TYR A 408 -5.01 16.70 -14.02
N ASP A 409 -5.25 17.80 -14.74
CA ASP A 409 -6.27 17.88 -15.78
C ASP A 409 -5.98 16.91 -16.93
N VAL A 410 -4.73 16.82 -17.39
CA VAL A 410 -4.31 15.88 -18.45
C VAL A 410 -4.59 14.44 -18.06
N VAL A 411 -4.12 14.00 -16.89
CA VAL A 411 -4.34 12.62 -16.44
C VAL A 411 -5.84 12.37 -16.23
N GLY A 412 -6.52 13.26 -15.53
CA GLY A 412 -7.93 13.11 -15.18
C GLY A 412 -8.84 12.99 -16.40
N GLU A 413 -8.74 13.93 -17.34
CA GLU A 413 -9.61 13.97 -18.52
C GLU A 413 -9.26 12.88 -19.53
N ALA A 414 -7.96 12.59 -19.73
CA ALA A 414 -7.53 11.50 -20.62
C ALA A 414 -8.02 10.13 -20.13
N MET A 415 -7.85 9.85 -18.83
CA MET A 415 -8.32 8.61 -18.23
C MET A 415 -9.84 8.47 -18.31
N LEU A 416 -10.57 9.56 -18.00
CA LEU A 416 -12.04 9.57 -18.07
C LEU A 416 -12.52 9.29 -19.49
N ALA A 417 -11.99 10.01 -20.49
CA ALA A 417 -12.36 9.86 -21.88
C ALA A 417 -12.06 8.45 -22.41
N ALA A 418 -10.88 7.89 -22.11
CA ALA A 418 -10.52 6.54 -22.55
C ALA A 418 -11.41 5.47 -21.91
N LYS A 419 -11.60 5.51 -20.58
CA LYS A 419 -12.44 4.54 -19.86
C LYS A 419 -13.91 4.62 -20.30
N GLN A 420 -14.44 5.82 -20.50
CA GLN A 420 -15.79 6.01 -21.03
C GLN A 420 -15.92 5.43 -22.44
N ALA A 421 -14.96 5.70 -23.33
CA ALA A 421 -15.05 5.25 -24.71
C ALA A 421 -14.92 3.71 -24.82
N ILE A 422 -14.04 3.10 -24.02
CA ILE A 422 -13.94 1.64 -23.91
C ILE A 422 -15.20 1.04 -23.28
N ALA A 423 -15.78 1.69 -22.27
CA ALA A 423 -17.08 1.27 -21.71
C ALA A 423 -18.17 1.26 -22.76
N GLY A 424 -18.25 2.29 -23.61
CA GLY A 424 -19.19 2.34 -24.73
C GLY A 424 -18.93 1.25 -25.77
N PHE A 425 -17.66 0.97 -26.08
CA PHE A 425 -17.27 -0.11 -26.98
C PHE A 425 -17.71 -1.49 -26.45
N MET A 426 -17.55 -1.74 -25.15
CA MET A 426 -17.96 -3.00 -24.52
C MET A 426 -19.49 -3.08 -24.33
N ALA A 427 -20.16 -1.98 -23.99
CA ALA A 427 -21.62 -1.95 -23.85
C ALA A 427 -22.35 -2.29 -25.17
N ALA A 428 -21.74 -2.01 -26.31
CA ALA A 428 -22.25 -2.41 -27.62
C ALA A 428 -22.02 -3.90 -27.96
N ARG A 429 -21.40 -4.67 -27.06
CA ARG A 429 -21.03 -6.09 -27.21
C ARG A 429 -21.45 -6.90 -25.98
N PRO A 430 -22.77 -7.08 -25.75
CA PRO A 430 -23.30 -7.75 -24.56
C PRO A 430 -22.87 -9.22 -24.43
N GLU A 431 -22.37 -9.84 -25.51
CA GLU A 431 -21.78 -11.18 -25.51
C GLU A 431 -20.46 -11.28 -24.73
N PHE A 432 -19.78 -10.14 -24.49
CA PHE A 432 -18.59 -10.02 -23.65
C PHE A 432 -18.89 -9.14 -22.43
N PRO A 433 -19.64 -9.65 -21.44
CA PRO A 433 -20.09 -8.85 -20.30
C PRO A 433 -18.90 -8.32 -19.50
N VAL A 434 -18.95 -7.03 -19.14
CA VAL A 434 -17.94 -6.35 -18.31
C VAL A 434 -18.55 -5.90 -16.99
N ILE A 435 -17.69 -5.45 -16.08
CA ILE A 435 -18.09 -4.79 -14.84
C ILE A 435 -18.00 -3.28 -15.07
N PHE A 436 -19.16 -2.63 -15.14
CA PHE A 436 -19.29 -1.18 -15.13
C PHE A 436 -19.12 -0.64 -13.72
N ARG A 437 -18.54 0.55 -13.61
CA ARG A 437 -18.57 1.34 -12.39
C ARG A 437 -19.69 2.35 -12.54
N VAL A 438 -20.71 2.25 -11.69
CA VAL A 438 -21.96 2.98 -11.84
C VAL A 438 -22.22 3.91 -10.66
N HIS A 439 -22.75 5.08 -10.97
CA HIS A 439 -23.47 5.95 -10.03
C HIS A 439 -24.90 6.01 -10.55
N ALA A 440 -25.70 5.00 -10.18
CA ALA A 440 -27.09 4.88 -10.57
C ALA A 440 -27.99 5.62 -9.58
N ALA A 441 -29.24 5.88 -10.00
CA ALA A 441 -30.25 6.34 -9.08
C ALA A 441 -30.50 5.30 -7.97
N PRO A 442 -30.96 5.74 -6.78
CA PRO A 442 -31.38 4.83 -5.71
C PRO A 442 -32.45 3.85 -6.19
N GLU A 443 -32.58 2.73 -5.49
CA GLU A 443 -33.61 1.73 -5.81
C GLU A 443 -35.03 2.33 -5.78
N PRO A 444 -35.98 1.82 -6.60
CA PRO A 444 -37.30 2.44 -6.78
C PRO A 444 -38.08 2.72 -5.49
N ASP A 445 -37.91 1.91 -4.45
CA ASP A 445 -38.57 2.08 -3.16
C ASP A 445 -37.97 3.26 -2.37
N VAL A 446 -36.65 3.46 -2.47
CA VAL A 446 -35.96 4.62 -1.89
C VAL A 446 -36.42 5.89 -2.61
N GLN A 447 -36.49 5.85 -3.95
CA GLN A 447 -37.03 6.96 -4.74
C GLN A 447 -38.48 7.27 -4.34
N ALA A 448 -39.34 6.27 -4.16
CA ALA A 448 -40.72 6.47 -3.73
C ALA A 448 -40.82 7.18 -2.37
N GLY A 449 -39.92 6.83 -1.44
CA GLY A 449 -39.79 7.53 -0.16
C GLY A 449 -39.43 9.00 -0.32
N PHE A 450 -38.49 9.33 -1.21
CA PHE A 450 -38.14 10.73 -1.52
C PHE A 450 -39.30 11.47 -2.20
N ILE A 451 -39.98 10.86 -3.17
CA ILE A 451 -41.13 11.46 -3.86
C ILE A 451 -42.21 11.88 -2.84
N ARG A 452 -42.54 11.00 -1.88
CA ARG A 452 -43.53 11.31 -0.84
C ARG A 452 -43.12 12.52 -0.01
N ARG A 453 -41.88 12.53 0.50
CA ARG A 453 -41.35 13.63 1.33
C ARG A 453 -41.24 14.95 0.56
N LEU A 454 -40.83 14.90 -0.71
CA LEU A 454 -40.78 16.08 -1.59
C LEU A 454 -42.17 16.65 -1.83
N GLY A 455 -43.18 15.79 -1.94
CA GLY A 455 -44.59 16.18 -2.02
C GLY A 455 -45.08 16.96 -0.79
N GLU A 456 -44.60 16.64 0.42
CA GLU A 456 -44.92 17.38 1.65
C GLU A 456 -44.41 18.83 1.62
N PHE A 457 -43.34 19.08 0.84
CA PHE A 457 -42.80 20.42 0.61
C PHE A 457 -43.36 21.11 -0.64
N GLY A 458 -44.31 20.48 -1.34
CA GLY A 458 -44.90 21.01 -2.57
C GLY A 458 -43.98 20.91 -3.79
N VAL A 459 -42.97 20.04 -3.76
CA VAL A 459 -42.03 19.83 -4.88
C VAL A 459 -42.52 18.67 -5.77
N PRO A 460 -43.12 18.94 -6.94
CA PRO A 460 -43.64 17.88 -7.80
C PRO A 460 -42.50 17.03 -8.37
N THR A 461 -42.49 15.75 -8.01
CA THR A 461 -41.38 14.85 -8.32
C THR A 461 -41.90 13.51 -8.86
N THR A 462 -41.21 12.93 -9.85
CA THR A 462 -41.51 11.60 -10.39
C THR A 462 -40.26 10.73 -10.35
N ARG A 463 -40.36 9.42 -10.65
CA ARG A 463 -39.17 8.57 -10.82
C ARG A 463 -38.18 9.12 -11.84
N SER A 464 -38.70 9.66 -12.95
CA SER A 464 -37.84 10.28 -13.98
C SER A 464 -37.02 11.47 -13.48
N SER A 465 -37.42 12.11 -12.37
CA SER A 465 -36.64 13.18 -11.73
C SER A 465 -35.34 12.68 -11.12
N PHE A 466 -35.23 11.38 -10.82
CA PHE A 466 -34.07 10.72 -10.24
C PHE A 466 -33.20 10.04 -11.30
N ASP A 467 -33.83 9.46 -12.33
CA ASP A 467 -33.13 8.67 -13.36
C ASP A 467 -32.48 9.54 -14.45
N ASP A 468 -32.92 10.80 -14.62
CA ASP A 468 -32.36 11.75 -15.60
C ASP A 468 -31.41 12.76 -14.90
N PRO A 469 -30.13 12.83 -15.27
CA PRO A 469 -29.17 13.75 -14.66
C PRO A 469 -29.57 15.22 -14.70
N ARG A 470 -30.24 15.67 -15.78
CA ARG A 470 -30.69 17.06 -15.92
C ARG A 470 -31.85 17.34 -14.98
N LYS A 471 -32.82 16.43 -14.89
CA LYS A 471 -33.95 16.57 -13.96
C LYS A 471 -33.51 16.45 -12.51
N LEU A 472 -32.54 15.59 -12.22
CA LEU A 472 -31.93 15.49 -10.89
C LEU A 472 -31.25 16.80 -10.50
N THR A 473 -30.47 17.39 -11.41
CA THR A 473 -29.83 18.70 -11.18
C THR A 473 -30.89 19.76 -10.87
N ALA A 474 -31.93 19.86 -11.70
CA ALA A 474 -33.01 20.82 -11.50
C ALA A 474 -33.74 20.58 -10.16
N LEU A 475 -33.99 19.33 -9.78
CA LEU A 475 -34.58 18.99 -8.48
C LEU A 475 -33.70 19.47 -7.32
N LEU A 476 -32.40 19.21 -7.38
CA LEU A 476 -31.47 19.63 -6.33
C LEU A 476 -31.31 21.16 -6.28
N ASP A 477 -31.36 21.86 -7.41
CA ASP A 477 -31.37 23.33 -7.48
C ASP A 477 -32.62 23.89 -6.80
N THR A 478 -33.80 23.36 -7.13
CA THR A 478 -35.07 23.73 -6.49
C THR A 478 -35.02 23.53 -4.98
N LEU A 479 -34.52 22.38 -4.52
CA LEU A 479 -34.40 22.11 -3.08
C LEU A 479 -33.43 23.07 -2.40
N GLN A 480 -32.31 23.39 -3.04
CA GLN A 480 -31.35 24.34 -2.50
C GLN A 480 -31.94 25.76 -2.41
N GLN A 481 -32.71 26.19 -3.42
CA GLN A 481 -33.42 27.46 -3.39
C GLN A 481 -34.45 27.51 -2.26
N LEU A 482 -35.27 26.46 -2.10
CA LEU A 482 -36.23 26.37 -1.01
C LEU A 482 -35.57 26.45 0.37
N VAL A 483 -34.40 25.82 0.56
CA VAL A 483 -33.63 25.94 1.81
C VAL A 483 -33.20 27.39 2.09
N LEU A 484 -32.82 28.15 1.05
CA LEU A 484 -32.36 29.54 1.17
C LEU A 484 -33.52 30.53 1.43
N GLU A 485 -34.73 30.21 0.97
CA GLU A 485 -35.93 31.02 1.19
C GLU A 485 -36.48 30.89 2.62
N GLU A 486 -36.18 29.79 3.31
CA GLU A 486 -36.63 29.56 4.68
C GLU A 486 -35.82 30.37 5.71
N PRO A 487 -36.43 30.85 6.80
CA PRO A 487 -35.71 31.52 7.88
C PRO A 487 -34.61 30.64 8.47
N ALA A 488 -33.42 31.22 8.67
CA ALA A 488 -32.28 30.50 9.24
C ALA A 488 -32.62 29.86 10.59
N GLY A 489 -32.37 28.56 10.72
CA GLY A 489 -32.68 27.79 11.93
C GLY A 489 -34.13 27.32 12.06
N SER A 490 -34.99 27.53 11.05
CA SER A 490 -36.35 27.00 11.08
C SER A 490 -36.35 25.46 10.99
N GLN A 491 -37.38 24.84 11.58
CA GLN A 491 -37.57 23.39 11.50
C GLN A 491 -37.74 22.94 10.04
N ARG A 492 -38.40 23.75 9.22
CA ARG A 492 -38.64 23.47 7.79
C ARG A 492 -37.35 23.56 6.97
N ALA A 493 -36.51 24.58 7.20
CA ALA A 493 -35.17 24.68 6.60
C ALA A 493 -34.32 23.46 6.93
N SER A 494 -34.34 23.03 8.20
CA SER A 494 -33.60 21.86 8.68
C SER A 494 -34.07 20.56 8.00
N SER A 495 -35.39 20.37 7.87
CA SER A 495 -35.95 19.19 7.19
C SER A 495 -35.65 19.17 5.69
N LEU A 496 -35.74 20.32 5.00
CA LEU A 496 -35.39 20.45 3.58
C LEU A 496 -33.89 20.21 3.35
N SER A 497 -33.03 20.80 4.20
CA SER A 497 -31.58 20.61 4.13
C SER A 497 -31.19 19.15 4.42
N GLY A 498 -31.86 18.50 5.38
CA GLY A 498 -31.71 17.07 5.66
C GLY A 498 -32.10 16.21 4.47
N LEU A 499 -33.28 16.45 3.87
CA LEU A 499 -33.74 15.72 2.69
C LEU A 499 -32.82 15.92 1.48
N LEU A 500 -32.37 17.16 1.23
CA LEU A 500 -31.39 17.48 0.19
C LEU A 500 -30.09 16.69 0.43
N SER A 501 -29.60 16.67 1.67
CA SER A 501 -28.40 15.92 2.04
C SER A 501 -28.59 14.43 1.83
N GLU A 502 -29.72 13.85 2.26
CA GLU A 502 -30.02 12.42 2.08
C GLU A 502 -30.11 12.03 0.60
N ILE A 503 -30.74 12.85 -0.25
CA ILE A 503 -30.80 12.61 -1.69
C ILE A 503 -29.39 12.66 -2.27
N ILE A 504 -28.61 13.71 -1.98
CA ILE A 504 -27.22 13.83 -2.44
C ILE A 504 -26.41 12.62 -1.96
N GLU A 505 -26.52 12.24 -0.69
CA GLU A 505 -25.80 11.11 -0.13
C GLU A 505 -26.20 9.81 -0.82
N SER A 506 -27.49 9.60 -1.11
CA SER A 506 -27.98 8.39 -1.76
C SER A 506 -27.50 8.23 -3.21
N PHE A 507 -27.12 9.31 -3.87
CA PHE A 507 -26.59 9.30 -5.24
C PHE A 507 -25.06 9.35 -5.32
N PHE A 508 -24.41 10.08 -4.40
CA PHE A 508 -23.02 10.50 -4.55
C PHE A 508 -22.07 9.98 -3.47
N THR A 509 -22.55 9.25 -2.45
CA THR A 509 -21.64 8.73 -1.42
C THR A 509 -20.73 7.63 -1.94
N ARG A 510 -21.20 6.67 -2.76
CA ARG A 510 -20.36 5.60 -3.31
C ARG A 510 -20.82 5.06 -4.67
N SER A 511 -19.87 4.96 -5.60
CA SER A 511 -20.02 4.16 -6.83
C SER A 511 -20.05 2.69 -6.50
N ARG A 512 -20.92 1.94 -7.17
CA ARG A 512 -20.96 0.47 -7.13
C ARG A 512 -20.47 -0.12 -8.44
N PHE A 513 -20.20 -1.41 -8.41
CA PHE A 513 -19.82 -2.23 -9.56
C PHE A 513 -21.03 -3.05 -10.01
N ASP A 514 -21.33 -3.04 -11.30
CA ASP A 514 -22.50 -3.69 -11.86
C ASP A 514 -22.20 -4.27 -13.24
N THR A 515 -22.80 -5.40 -13.59
CA THR A 515 -22.65 -5.98 -14.93
C THR A 515 -23.55 -5.30 -15.95
N GLN A 516 -24.55 -4.55 -15.48
CA GLN A 516 -25.41 -3.72 -16.31
C GLN A 516 -24.86 -2.29 -16.39
N ASN A 517 -24.91 -1.71 -17.59
CA ASN A 517 -24.57 -0.32 -17.76
C ASN A 517 -25.71 0.58 -17.28
N LEU A 518 -25.60 1.05 -16.02
CA LEU A 518 -26.55 1.99 -15.41
C LEU A 518 -26.10 3.46 -15.50
N GLY A 519 -25.01 3.73 -16.23
CA GLY A 519 -24.40 5.06 -16.31
C GLY A 519 -23.68 5.48 -15.03
N HIS A 520 -23.01 6.63 -15.10
CA HIS A 520 -22.27 7.20 -13.97
C HIS A 520 -22.63 8.66 -13.78
N ILE A 521 -23.77 8.92 -13.11
CA ILE A 521 -24.35 10.26 -12.94
C ILE A 521 -23.36 11.26 -12.35
N GLY A 522 -22.58 10.87 -11.32
CA GLY A 522 -21.58 11.78 -10.74
C GLY A 522 -20.44 12.20 -11.67
N LEU A 523 -20.16 11.41 -12.70
CA LEU A 523 -19.19 11.76 -13.75
C LEU A 523 -19.90 12.24 -15.03
N GLY A 524 -21.23 12.33 -15.06
CA GLY A 524 -22.00 12.79 -16.21
C GLY A 524 -21.83 11.95 -17.49
N VAL A 525 -21.40 10.69 -17.38
CA VAL A 525 -21.11 9.81 -18.53
C VAL A 525 -22.10 8.64 -18.63
N PRO A 526 -22.47 8.21 -19.86
CA PRO A 526 -23.46 7.16 -20.07
C PRO A 526 -22.93 5.74 -19.81
N ALA A 527 -21.62 5.56 -19.78
CA ALA A 527 -20.95 4.29 -19.49
C ALA A 527 -19.58 4.59 -18.91
N TYR A 528 -19.16 3.83 -17.89
CA TYR A 528 -17.83 3.96 -17.29
C TYR A 528 -17.39 2.61 -16.71
N LEU A 529 -16.11 2.29 -16.86
CA LEU A 529 -15.52 1.07 -16.32
C LEU A 529 -14.08 1.33 -15.85
N GLU A 530 -13.55 0.41 -15.05
CA GLU A 530 -12.13 0.42 -14.66
C GLU A 530 -11.31 -0.52 -15.57
N LEU A 531 -10.05 -0.18 -15.83
CA LEU A 531 -9.08 -1.01 -16.56
C LEU A 531 -7.75 -1.20 -15.84
N LYS A 532 -7.42 -0.34 -14.87
CA LYS A 532 -6.15 -0.40 -14.16
C LYS A 532 -6.09 -1.66 -13.28
N ALA A 533 -4.96 -2.36 -13.30
CA ALA A 533 -4.82 -3.67 -12.65
C ALA A 533 -4.71 -3.60 -11.11
N ARG A 534 -4.52 -2.40 -10.57
CA ARG A 534 -4.71 -2.07 -9.16
C ARG A 534 -6.13 -2.37 -8.66
N ASP A 535 -7.09 -2.64 -9.55
CA ASP A 535 -8.48 -2.99 -9.25
C ASP A 535 -8.86 -4.33 -9.93
N GLY A 536 -9.46 -5.25 -9.17
CA GLY A 536 -9.88 -6.56 -9.65
C GLY A 536 -10.96 -6.50 -10.74
N SER A 537 -11.81 -5.46 -10.74
CA SER A 537 -12.74 -5.19 -11.84
C SER A 537 -11.99 -4.77 -13.11
N GLY A 538 -10.90 -4.01 -12.97
CA GLY A 538 -10.00 -3.66 -14.06
C GLY A 538 -9.41 -4.88 -14.74
N ILE A 539 -8.87 -5.82 -13.97
CA ILE A 539 -8.35 -7.11 -14.46
C ILE A 539 -9.44 -7.88 -15.21
N THR A 540 -10.64 -7.99 -14.62
CA THR A 540 -11.78 -8.68 -15.22
C THR A 540 -12.19 -8.06 -16.56
N ASN A 541 -12.23 -6.72 -16.62
CA ASN A 541 -12.58 -5.98 -17.82
C ASN A 541 -11.51 -6.12 -18.90
N GLN A 542 -10.22 -6.22 -18.56
CA GLN A 542 -9.19 -6.52 -19.55
C GLN A 542 -9.36 -7.93 -20.17
N PHE A 543 -9.72 -8.96 -19.39
CA PHE A 543 -10.00 -10.29 -19.94
C PHE A 543 -11.14 -10.26 -20.96
N GLN A 544 -12.22 -9.54 -20.65
CA GLN A 544 -13.38 -9.42 -21.52
C GLN A 544 -13.09 -8.56 -22.74
N LEU A 545 -12.34 -7.46 -22.56
CA LEU A 545 -11.85 -6.65 -23.68
C LEU A 545 -11.00 -7.49 -24.64
N ARG A 546 -10.11 -8.33 -24.10
CA ARG A 546 -9.31 -9.25 -24.91
C ARG A 546 -10.19 -10.24 -25.67
N ALA A 547 -11.16 -10.85 -25.02
CA ALA A 547 -12.09 -11.77 -25.67
C ALA A 547 -12.87 -11.09 -26.81
N ALA A 548 -13.23 -9.81 -26.63
CA ALA A 548 -13.97 -9.03 -27.61
C ALA A 548 -13.16 -8.65 -28.87
N VAL A 549 -11.83 -8.60 -28.79
CA VAL A 549 -10.96 -8.20 -29.92
C VAL A 549 -10.03 -9.31 -30.43
N GLU A 550 -9.80 -10.36 -29.65
CA GLU A 550 -9.01 -11.53 -30.01
C GLU A 550 -9.90 -12.79 -30.01
N PRO A 551 -10.37 -13.27 -31.18
CA PRO A 551 -11.29 -14.41 -31.26
C PRO A 551 -10.77 -15.73 -30.66
N LYS A 552 -9.45 -15.85 -30.48
CA LYS A 552 -8.82 -17.04 -29.89
C LYS A 552 -8.75 -16.98 -28.36
N PHE A 553 -8.98 -15.83 -27.75
CA PHE A 553 -8.94 -15.67 -26.31
C PHE A 553 -10.34 -15.88 -25.74
N GLN A 554 -10.48 -16.87 -24.85
CA GLN A 554 -11.75 -17.13 -24.18
C GLN A 554 -11.86 -16.26 -22.93
N GLY A 555 -12.90 -15.41 -22.90
CA GLY A 555 -13.26 -14.63 -21.72
C GLY A 555 -13.89 -15.48 -20.62
N LEU A 556 -14.27 -14.81 -19.53
CA LEU A 556 -15.03 -15.40 -18.43
C LEU A 556 -16.50 -15.57 -18.83
N SER A 557 -17.18 -16.54 -18.21
CA SER A 557 -18.62 -16.68 -18.36
C SER A 557 -19.38 -15.51 -17.70
N PRO A 558 -20.61 -15.19 -18.13
CA PRO A 558 -21.43 -14.16 -17.50
C PRO A 558 -21.61 -14.37 -15.98
N ALA A 559 -21.74 -15.62 -15.53
CA ALA A 559 -21.87 -15.95 -14.11
C ALA A 559 -20.60 -15.62 -13.31
N GLU A 560 -19.42 -15.84 -13.90
CA GLU A 560 -18.15 -15.47 -13.27
C GLU A 560 -17.95 -13.95 -13.23
N VAL A 561 -18.34 -13.23 -14.28
CA VAL A 561 -18.28 -11.75 -14.28
C VAL A 561 -19.21 -11.18 -13.20
N GLN A 562 -20.44 -11.70 -13.08
CA GLN A 562 -21.36 -11.29 -12.01
C GLN A 562 -20.77 -11.57 -10.63
N LYS A 563 -20.25 -12.78 -10.39
CA LYS A 563 -19.61 -13.15 -9.13
C LYS A 563 -18.47 -12.19 -8.76
N ARG A 564 -17.63 -11.80 -9.73
CA ARG A 564 -16.53 -10.85 -9.50
C ARG A 564 -17.04 -9.44 -9.22
N SER A 565 -18.13 -9.01 -9.85
CA SER A 565 -18.81 -7.75 -9.55
C SER A 565 -19.27 -7.70 -8.08
N ASP A 566 -19.93 -8.76 -7.63
CA ASP A 566 -20.43 -8.88 -6.26
C ASP A 566 -19.27 -8.88 -5.23
N GLN A 567 -18.21 -9.65 -5.52
CA GLN A 567 -16.98 -9.67 -4.71
C GLN A 567 -16.34 -8.29 -4.64
N ARG A 568 -16.30 -7.55 -5.74
CA ARG A 568 -15.70 -6.21 -5.79
C ARG A 568 -16.49 -5.21 -4.95
N ASN A 569 -17.82 -5.28 -4.98
CA ASN A 569 -18.70 -4.47 -4.13
C ASN A 569 -18.48 -4.78 -2.64
N GLN A 570 -18.41 -6.06 -2.29
CA GLN A 570 -18.15 -6.50 -0.92
C GLN A 570 -16.77 -6.00 -0.42
N ALA A 571 -15.72 -6.22 -1.21
CA ALA A 571 -14.37 -5.78 -0.88
C ALA A 571 -14.27 -4.25 -0.76
N GLY A 572 -15.00 -3.49 -1.60
CA GLY A 572 -15.00 -2.02 -1.55
C GLY A 572 -15.54 -1.45 -0.24
N GLN A 573 -16.47 -2.13 0.43
CA GLN A 573 -16.98 -1.68 1.74
C GLN A 573 -15.90 -1.74 2.82
N GLU A 574 -15.03 -2.74 2.76
CA GLU A 574 -13.95 -2.95 3.72
C GLU A 574 -12.70 -2.14 3.36
N GLN A 575 -12.40 -1.96 2.07
CA GLN A 575 -11.15 -1.41 1.56
C GLN A 575 -10.80 0.00 2.09
N ASP A 576 -11.77 0.93 2.14
CA ASP A 576 -11.54 2.29 2.66
C ASP A 576 -11.06 2.23 4.11
N TRP A 577 -11.71 1.37 4.90
CA TRP A 577 -11.37 1.14 6.29
C TRP A 577 -10.02 0.45 6.43
N LEU A 578 -9.72 -0.53 5.57
CA LEU A 578 -8.43 -1.21 5.57
C LEU A 578 -7.28 -0.25 5.23
N SER A 579 -7.47 0.65 4.27
CA SER A 579 -6.48 1.66 3.86
C SER A 579 -6.27 2.69 4.95
N TYR A 580 -7.35 3.14 5.61
CA TYR A 580 -7.27 4.01 6.78
C TYR A 580 -6.49 3.34 7.93
N LYS A 581 -6.85 2.10 8.28
CA LYS A 581 -6.16 1.30 9.31
C LYS A 581 -4.68 1.15 9.01
N PHE A 582 -4.35 0.76 7.79
CA PHE A 582 -2.97 0.54 7.38
C PHE A 582 -2.15 1.84 7.45
N SER A 583 -2.73 2.95 6.98
CA SER A 583 -2.12 4.28 7.11
C SER A 583 -1.93 4.69 8.57
N PHE A 584 -2.92 4.47 9.43
CA PHE A 584 -2.85 4.76 10.87
C PHE A 584 -1.70 4.01 11.53
N LEU A 585 -1.58 2.70 11.28
CA LEU A 585 -0.54 1.87 11.89
C LEU A 585 0.87 2.29 11.46
N GLU A 586 1.05 2.63 10.19
CA GLU A 586 2.34 3.15 9.68
C GLU A 586 2.70 4.49 10.29
N MET A 587 1.72 5.39 10.43
CA MET A 587 1.92 6.68 11.08
C MET A 587 2.18 6.53 12.57
N LEU A 588 1.50 5.61 13.26
CA LEU A 588 1.68 5.37 14.70
C LEU A 588 3.14 5.01 14.97
N GLN A 589 3.72 4.13 14.17
CA GLN A 589 5.14 3.78 14.27
C GLN A 589 6.09 4.99 14.12
N GLU A 590 5.72 6.02 13.36
CA GLU A 590 6.58 7.19 13.15
C GLU A 590 6.35 8.30 14.18
N ARG A 591 5.08 8.53 14.53
CA ARG A 591 4.60 9.74 15.20
C ARG A 591 4.60 9.61 16.72
N MET A 592 4.78 8.42 17.29
CA MET A 592 4.88 8.25 18.75
C MET A 592 6.03 9.06 19.37
N GLY A 593 7.14 9.25 18.64
CA GLY A 593 8.24 10.10 19.09
C GLY A 593 7.98 11.61 18.95
N TRP A 594 6.81 12.01 18.45
CA TRP A 594 6.42 13.40 18.22
C TRP A 594 5.48 13.93 19.30
N SER A 595 5.22 13.15 20.35
CA SER A 595 4.43 13.60 21.50
C SER A 595 4.97 14.94 22.03
N GLY A 596 4.07 15.86 22.33
CA GLY A 596 4.37 17.23 22.76
C GLY A 596 4.69 18.21 21.62
N ARG A 597 4.85 17.78 20.37
CA ARG A 597 5.01 18.68 19.22
C ARG A 597 3.68 19.30 18.83
N GLU A 598 3.76 20.51 18.28
CA GLU A 598 2.61 21.27 17.83
C GLU A 598 2.47 21.23 16.30
N PHE A 599 1.23 21.19 15.84
CA PHE A 599 0.85 21.12 14.44
C PHE A 599 -0.32 22.06 14.18
N GLN A 600 -0.39 22.62 12.99
CA GLN A 600 -1.60 23.32 12.56
C GLN A 600 -2.65 22.29 12.15
N GLY A 601 -3.86 22.41 12.68
CA GLY A 601 -4.98 21.55 12.31
C GLY A 601 -6.23 22.35 12.03
N ARG A 602 -7.08 21.83 11.14
CA ARG A 602 -8.40 22.39 10.85
C ARG A 602 -9.46 21.63 11.65
N VAL A 603 -10.18 22.33 12.50
CA VAL A 603 -11.23 21.76 13.35
C VAL A 603 -12.39 21.27 12.49
N HIS A 604 -12.93 20.11 12.86
CA HIS A 604 -14.14 19.54 12.31
C HIS A 604 -15.07 19.05 13.41
N GLN A 605 -16.29 19.58 13.45
CA GLN A 605 -17.27 19.21 14.46
C GLN A 605 -18.28 18.21 13.88
N LEU A 606 -18.32 17.00 14.44
CA LEU A 606 -19.28 15.98 14.01
C LEU A 606 -20.67 16.25 14.59
N ARG A 607 -21.71 15.76 13.90
CA ARG A 607 -23.11 15.80 14.38
C ARG A 607 -23.29 15.08 15.74
N SER A 608 -22.39 14.14 16.06
CA SER A 608 -22.33 13.44 17.35
C SER A 608 -21.81 14.30 18.51
N GLY A 609 -21.35 15.53 18.25
CA GLY A 609 -20.73 16.42 19.24
C GLY A 609 -19.22 16.18 19.44
N GLU A 610 -18.65 15.16 18.81
CA GLU A 610 -17.20 14.91 18.84
C GLU A 610 -16.47 15.98 18.01
N ILE A 611 -15.39 16.54 18.57
CA ILE A 611 -14.55 17.54 17.90
C ILE A 611 -13.29 16.83 17.40
N LEU A 612 -13.14 16.83 16.07
CA LEU A 612 -11.99 16.30 15.38
C LEU A 612 -11.15 17.43 14.78
N ALA A 613 -9.94 17.11 14.35
CA ALA A 613 -9.14 17.96 13.51
C ALA A 613 -8.57 17.17 12.33
N GLU A 614 -8.58 17.79 11.16
CA GLU A 614 -7.71 17.40 10.06
C GLU A 614 -6.33 18.01 10.32
N VAL A 615 -5.33 17.15 10.58
CA VAL A 615 -3.95 17.57 10.85
C VAL A 615 -3.06 17.07 9.71
N PRO A 616 -2.46 17.96 8.90
CA PRO A 616 -1.59 17.55 7.81
C PRO A 616 -0.48 16.60 8.27
N GLY A 617 -0.27 15.51 7.54
CA GLY A 617 0.75 14.51 7.87
C GLY A 617 0.34 13.49 8.94
N PHE A 618 -0.92 13.53 9.41
CA PHE A 618 -1.57 12.49 10.21
C PHE A 618 -2.71 11.83 9.41
N THR A 619 -3.39 10.85 10.00
CA THR A 619 -4.60 10.29 9.40
C THR A 619 -5.68 11.36 9.32
N LYS A 620 -6.67 11.17 8.44
CA LYS A 620 -7.72 12.18 8.12
C LYS A 620 -8.35 12.84 9.36
N TRP A 621 -8.43 12.12 10.49
CA TRP A 621 -9.10 12.58 11.70
C TRP A 621 -8.25 12.36 12.96
N GLY A 622 -7.90 13.45 13.64
CA GLY A 622 -7.39 13.46 15.01
C GLY A 622 -8.48 13.88 16.01
N ALA A 623 -8.57 13.23 17.17
CA ALA A 623 -9.48 13.62 18.23
C ALA A 623 -8.90 14.79 19.03
N ILE A 624 -9.65 15.88 19.15
CA ILE A 624 -9.29 16.97 20.05
C ILE A 624 -9.89 16.65 21.41
N GLN A 625 -9.05 16.60 22.45
CA GLN A 625 -9.54 16.44 23.81
C GLN A 625 -10.46 17.61 24.19
N PRO A 626 -11.45 17.39 25.07
CA PRO A 626 -12.39 18.43 25.47
C PRO A 626 -11.66 19.69 25.94
N ALA A 627 -11.71 20.75 25.12
CA ALA A 627 -11.11 22.03 25.46
C ALA A 627 -12.09 22.85 26.31
N SER A 628 -11.57 23.59 27.29
CA SER A 628 -12.34 24.64 27.99
C SER A 628 -12.72 25.80 27.07
N ARG A 629 -12.11 25.89 25.88
CA ARG A 629 -12.40 26.86 24.83
C ARG A 629 -13.39 26.31 23.80
N ARG A 630 -14.33 27.15 23.38
CA ARG A 630 -15.28 26.88 22.30
C ARG A 630 -14.54 26.90 20.95
N LEU A 631 -14.52 25.76 20.27
CA LEU A 631 -13.95 25.60 18.93
C LEU A 631 -15.06 25.68 17.86
N ILE A 632 -14.73 26.20 16.68
CA ILE A 632 -15.67 26.38 15.56
C ILE A 632 -15.27 25.46 14.41
N ASP A 633 -16.25 24.84 13.75
CA ASP A 633 -16.01 24.03 12.54
C ASP A 633 -15.27 24.84 11.45
N GLY A 634 -14.23 24.26 10.87
CA GLY A 634 -13.37 24.89 9.89
C GLY A 634 -12.28 25.82 10.44
N GLN A 635 -12.23 26.08 11.74
CA GLN A 635 -11.21 26.92 12.38
C GLN A 635 -9.82 26.26 12.29
N PHE A 636 -8.79 27.05 11.96
CA PHE A 636 -7.40 26.61 12.11
C PHE A 636 -6.91 26.87 13.53
N VAL A 637 -6.32 25.85 14.16
CA VAL A 637 -5.80 25.91 15.54
C VAL A 637 -4.46 25.20 15.64
N SER A 638 -3.60 25.67 16.55
CA SER A 638 -2.39 24.95 16.93
C SER A 638 -2.77 23.80 17.87
N LEU A 639 -2.32 22.60 17.53
CA LEU A 639 -2.66 21.35 18.19
C LEU A 639 -1.40 20.63 18.64
N ARG A 640 -1.30 20.35 19.93
CA ARG A 640 -0.23 19.56 20.52
C ARG A 640 -0.60 18.08 20.49
N LEU A 641 0.25 17.23 19.92
CA LEU A 641 0.05 15.78 19.94
C LEU A 641 0.23 15.24 21.36
N CYS A 642 -0.83 14.70 21.96
CA CYS A 642 -0.80 14.17 23.33
C CYS A 642 -0.84 12.63 23.40
N GLY A 643 -1.38 11.96 22.37
CA GLY A 643 -1.44 10.49 22.37
C GLY A 643 -2.20 9.91 21.18
N PHE A 644 -2.84 8.76 21.41
CA PHE A 644 -3.75 8.14 20.45
C PHE A 644 -4.80 7.28 21.16
N ASP A 645 -5.95 7.11 20.52
CA ASP A 645 -7.01 6.18 20.88
C ASP A 645 -6.86 4.91 20.03
N ALA A 646 -6.52 3.81 20.68
CA ALA A 646 -6.34 2.49 20.07
C ALA A 646 -7.64 1.91 19.49
N GLU A 647 -8.77 2.14 20.14
CA GLU A 647 -10.06 1.55 19.78
C GLU A 647 -10.67 2.29 18.59
N ARG A 648 -10.56 3.61 18.57
CA ARG A 648 -11.00 4.47 17.46
C ARG A 648 -9.95 4.64 16.37
N MET A 649 -8.70 4.24 16.63
CA MET A 649 -7.52 4.41 15.76
C MET A 649 -7.34 5.86 15.31
N ARG A 650 -7.33 6.77 16.28
CA ARG A 650 -7.17 8.21 16.06
C ARG A 650 -6.03 8.74 16.90
N PHE A 651 -5.29 9.71 16.37
CA PHE A 651 -4.35 10.47 17.19
C PHE A 651 -5.12 11.46 18.07
N SER A 652 -4.63 11.67 19.28
CA SER A 652 -5.22 12.57 20.27
C SER A 652 -4.40 13.85 20.33
N PHE A 653 -5.10 14.98 20.27
CA PHE A 653 -4.53 16.31 20.30
C PHE A 653 -5.16 17.16 21.38
N GLU A 654 -4.39 18.12 21.89
CA GLU A 654 -4.87 19.20 22.75
C GLU A 654 -4.65 20.53 22.05
N VAL A 655 -5.53 21.51 22.29
CA VAL A 655 -5.31 22.88 21.78
C VAL A 655 -4.13 23.48 22.54
N ALA A 656 -3.11 23.92 21.80
CA ALA A 656 -1.81 24.33 22.35
C ALA A 656 -1.85 25.62 23.17
#